data_AF-A0A370KB96-F1
#
_entry.id   AF-A0A370KB96-F1
#
_cell.length_a   1.000
_cell.length_b   1.000
_cell.length_c   1.000
_cell.angle_alpha   90.00
_cell.angle_beta   90.00
_cell.angle_gamma   90.00
#
_symmetry.space_group_name_H-M   'P 1'
#
loop_
_entity.id
_entity.type
_entity.pdbx_description
1 polymer ?
#
loop_
_entity_poly.entity_id
_entity_poly.type
_entity_poly.pdbx_seq_one_letter_code
_entity_poly.pdbx_strand_id
1 'polypeptide(L)'
;MEQRAIRVQQDVSPRRRRRPLASWFAWLALAMPIAAGAATLDPAVLPRVQGATFEVVIPKPVNDPLTYEKPLPMDLLPFQQRNDKYYSVGTAFAVGENRYITAGHVLSIGIDNLMGEPAVRDANGHVYAIDKITRFSLQEDFVEFTLKDPPKVAPLEVNTQPTMNDVVYAVGNALGTGIVIRDGLYTSQTPEEEDGRWKWMRFSAAASPGNSGGPLLDKDGKVIGLVLMKSPDENLNYALPIDLVLKAPANLAVADTRGVYQLDVIDNKHPGRFQAQFPLPKSFADFSATLQKLYDANVDQQLHDLLAENAATLFPQGDGSSRLLHSGSTLSPFPSLLHRSNTGTWIIAAASESKGTLPHNGYVSKAMVGNQIMFHLRKPDDVSSKQLYNDPKLFMDLLLKGAPMQRRVASEQVRITSLGQPSEQRMFTDRYQRHWQVRVWPMAYDNSEMIAFLLPVPDGYAAMVRVATTRHAHEEAGDLQALTDYVYVSYSGTLAQWKEYLANTALLPAALSDIAIHFDYGSDFHYQSRRLSFAYTPQLQKIDQDSQLVLGMSYFEDHGKVVWDVSNVVVKSNIENAEKIGFNRHIAPSDDLDDSFRNYWGKILRRDHPDDGVPYSENDMTYIGTVGSTQVAADAKPGVLYTAYYGVDGPRPEETMKGKLNLLVEKLQVNEH
;
A
#
# COMPACT_ATOMS: atom_id res chain seq x y z
N MET A 1 9.72 8.85 -11.44
CA MET A 1 10.35 10.11 -11.87
C MET A 1 10.15 10.26 -13.36
N GLU A 2 9.56 11.39 -13.75
CA GLU A 2 9.14 11.74 -15.12
C GLU A 2 10.31 11.78 -16.12
N GLN A 3 10.05 11.38 -17.37
CA GLN A 3 10.87 11.82 -18.51
C GLN A 3 10.01 12.65 -19.47
N ARG A 4 10.27 13.96 -19.42
CA ARG A 4 9.82 14.96 -20.41
C ARG A 4 10.59 14.77 -21.71
N ALA A 5 9.87 14.56 -22.80
CA ALA A 5 10.41 14.61 -24.15
C ALA A 5 10.56 16.07 -24.60
N ILE A 6 11.79 16.47 -24.96
CA ILE A 6 12.08 17.75 -25.60
C ILE A 6 12.05 17.54 -27.12
N ARG A 7 11.12 18.24 -27.77
CA ARG A 7 10.94 18.33 -29.21
C ARG A 7 11.80 19.50 -29.72
N VAL A 8 12.74 19.25 -30.63
CA VAL A 8 13.39 20.32 -31.40
C VAL A 8 13.11 20.08 -32.88
N GLN A 9 12.47 21.07 -33.47
CA GLN A 9 12.12 21.22 -34.88
C GLN A 9 13.27 21.95 -35.58
N GLN A 10 13.82 21.41 -36.67
CA GLN A 10 14.44 22.23 -37.71
C GLN A 10 14.12 21.65 -39.08
N ASP A 11 13.65 22.54 -39.93
CA ASP A 11 13.14 22.33 -41.28
C ASP A 11 14.14 22.91 -42.29
N VAL A 12 13.88 22.62 -43.58
CA VAL A 12 14.38 23.28 -44.80
C VAL A 12 15.55 22.60 -45.54
N SER A 13 15.20 22.14 -46.75
CA SER A 13 16.04 21.75 -47.90
C SER A 13 15.93 22.84 -49.00
N PRO A 14 16.38 22.73 -50.29
CA PRO A 14 17.46 21.97 -50.96
C PRO A 14 18.31 22.85 -51.95
N ARG A 15 19.38 22.31 -52.60
CA ARG A 15 19.68 22.40 -54.09
C ARG A 15 21.12 22.02 -54.54
N ARG A 16 21.19 20.93 -55.34
CA ARG A 16 21.72 20.73 -56.73
C ARG A 16 23.21 20.97 -57.18
N ARG A 17 23.69 19.93 -57.92
CA ARG A 17 24.67 19.83 -59.06
C ARG A 17 26.18 19.78 -58.70
N ARG A 18 27.10 19.02 -59.34
CA ARG A 18 27.16 18.10 -60.52
C ARG A 18 28.47 17.24 -60.42
N ARG A 19 28.45 16.08 -61.11
CA ARG A 19 29.44 14.97 -61.35
C ARG A 19 30.80 15.36 -62.03
N PRO A 20 31.88 14.51 -62.07
CA PRO A 20 32.01 13.29 -62.95
C PRO A 20 32.77 12.06 -62.34
N LEU A 21 32.26 10.84 -62.60
CA LEU A 21 32.79 9.76 -63.48
C LEU A 21 34.04 8.99 -62.98
N ALA A 22 33.83 7.75 -62.55
CA ALA A 22 34.76 6.65 -62.76
C ALA A 22 33.96 5.34 -62.87
N SER A 23 34.22 4.60 -63.93
CA SER A 23 33.46 3.47 -64.47
C SER A 23 34.24 2.16 -64.26
N TRP A 24 33.69 1.17 -63.56
CA TRP A 24 34.20 -0.21 -63.62
C TRP A 24 33.06 -1.25 -63.55
N PHE A 25 32.91 -1.94 -64.68
CA PHE A 25 32.37 -3.28 -64.97
C PHE A 25 31.29 -3.91 -64.07
N ALA A 26 30.13 -4.14 -64.70
CA ALA A 26 29.09 -5.06 -64.25
C ALA A 26 29.49 -6.52 -64.52
N TRP A 27 29.47 -7.34 -63.47
CA TRP A 27 29.26 -8.80 -63.58
C TRP A 27 27.84 -9.09 -63.09
N LEU A 28 26.99 -9.51 -64.02
CA LEU A 28 25.67 -10.07 -63.74
C LEU A 28 25.87 -11.48 -63.20
N ALA A 29 25.93 -11.62 -61.88
CA ALA A 29 25.68 -12.89 -61.22
C ALA A 29 24.15 -13.06 -61.11
N LEU A 30 23.62 -14.12 -61.72
CA LEU A 30 22.27 -14.61 -61.44
C LEU A 30 22.20 -14.97 -59.95
N ALA A 31 21.71 -14.06 -59.11
CA ALA A 31 21.24 -14.39 -57.78
C ALA A 31 19.87 -15.05 -57.94
N MET A 32 19.82 -16.38 -57.86
CA MET A 32 18.56 -17.05 -57.54
C MET A 32 18.07 -16.48 -56.20
N PRO A 33 16.79 -16.09 -56.07
CA PRO A 33 16.24 -15.77 -54.78
C PRO A 33 16.24 -17.07 -53.97
N ILE A 34 17.19 -17.22 -53.06
CA ILE A 34 17.03 -18.16 -51.96
C ILE A 34 15.89 -17.59 -51.14
N ALA A 35 14.69 -18.12 -51.35
CA ALA A 35 13.61 -17.95 -50.42
C ALA A 35 14.12 -18.51 -49.09
N ALA A 36 14.50 -17.64 -48.16
CA ALA A 36 14.65 -18.01 -46.77
C ALA A 36 13.24 -18.40 -46.29
N GLY A 37 12.89 -19.67 -46.50
CA GLY A 37 11.69 -20.24 -45.91
C GLY A 37 11.85 -20.17 -44.40
N ALA A 38 10.88 -19.57 -43.71
CA ALA A 38 10.76 -19.76 -42.27
C ALA A 38 10.84 -21.27 -42.00
N ALA A 39 11.73 -21.69 -41.10
CA ALA A 39 11.82 -23.09 -40.73
C ALA A 39 10.49 -23.45 -40.07
N THR A 40 9.68 -24.26 -40.73
CA THR A 40 8.41 -24.72 -40.19
C THR A 40 8.65 -26.09 -39.58
N LEU A 41 8.10 -26.31 -38.38
CA LEU A 41 8.15 -27.62 -37.72
C LEU A 41 7.53 -28.66 -38.66
N ASP A 42 8.09 -29.87 -38.69
CA ASP A 42 7.59 -30.95 -39.54
C ASP A 42 6.07 -31.12 -39.33
N PRO A 43 5.24 -31.00 -40.39
CA PRO A 43 3.80 -31.17 -40.30
C PRO A 43 3.36 -32.48 -39.64
N ALA A 44 4.17 -33.54 -39.71
CA ALA A 44 3.88 -34.82 -39.07
C ALA A 44 3.93 -34.74 -37.53
N VAL A 45 4.66 -33.77 -36.96
CA VAL A 45 4.83 -33.59 -35.52
C VAL A 45 3.77 -32.65 -34.93
N LEU A 46 3.16 -31.80 -35.75
CA LEU A 46 2.16 -30.81 -35.33
C LEU A 46 0.99 -31.42 -34.54
N PRO A 47 0.35 -32.54 -34.94
CA PRO A 47 -0.78 -33.10 -34.18
C PRO A 47 -0.39 -33.50 -32.75
N ARG A 48 0.83 -34.02 -32.57
CA ARG A 48 1.35 -34.38 -31.24
C ARG A 48 1.60 -33.14 -30.39
N VAL A 49 2.27 -32.14 -30.97
CA VAL A 49 2.53 -30.86 -30.28
C VAL A 49 1.23 -30.19 -29.88
N GLN A 50 0.25 -30.17 -30.78
CA GLN A 50 -1.04 -29.56 -30.52
C GLN A 50 -1.85 -30.35 -29.47
N GLY A 51 -1.87 -31.67 -29.55
CA GLY A 51 -2.58 -32.51 -28.58
C GLY A 51 -1.95 -32.53 -27.19
N ALA A 52 -0.64 -32.30 -27.08
CA ALA A 52 0.09 -32.32 -25.81
C ALA A 52 0.26 -30.94 -25.16
N THR A 53 -0.17 -29.86 -25.81
CA THR A 53 -0.04 -28.49 -25.29
C THR A 53 -1.41 -27.94 -24.89
N PHE A 54 -1.45 -27.31 -23.71
CA PHE A 54 -2.67 -26.82 -23.08
C PHE A 54 -2.51 -25.36 -22.71
N GLU A 55 -3.62 -24.63 -22.70
CA GLU A 55 -3.69 -23.32 -22.09
C GLU A 55 -3.91 -23.48 -20.58
N VAL A 56 -3.19 -22.73 -19.75
CA VAL A 56 -3.51 -22.61 -18.33
C VAL A 56 -4.53 -21.49 -18.16
N VAL A 57 -5.62 -21.83 -17.49
CA VAL A 57 -6.77 -20.96 -17.31
C VAL A 57 -7.12 -20.83 -15.83
N ILE A 58 -7.55 -19.63 -15.42
CA ILE A 58 -8.13 -19.39 -14.10
C ILE A 58 -9.57 -18.90 -14.28
N PRO A 59 -10.56 -19.40 -13.52
CA PRO A 59 -11.94 -18.96 -13.65
C PRO A 59 -12.03 -17.45 -13.42
N LYS A 60 -12.96 -16.78 -14.11
CA LYS A 60 -13.31 -15.40 -13.77
C LYS A 60 -14.22 -15.39 -12.55
N PRO A 61 -14.11 -14.37 -11.67
CA PRO A 61 -15.04 -14.23 -10.57
C PRO A 61 -16.46 -14.08 -11.10
N VAL A 62 -17.37 -14.91 -10.59
CA VAL A 62 -18.79 -14.92 -10.99
C VAL A 62 -19.63 -13.93 -10.19
N ASN A 63 -19.11 -13.51 -9.03
CA ASN A 63 -19.75 -12.54 -8.14
C ASN A 63 -18.84 -11.32 -8.01
N ASP A 64 -19.42 -10.14 -8.25
CA ASP A 64 -18.75 -8.87 -8.04
C ASP A 64 -19.54 -8.11 -6.95
N PRO A 65 -19.02 -7.98 -5.72
CA PRO A 65 -19.73 -7.30 -4.65
C PRO A 65 -19.79 -5.77 -4.85
N LEU A 66 -19.08 -5.23 -5.84
CA LEU A 66 -19.01 -3.81 -6.11
C LEU A 66 -20.23 -3.32 -6.88
N THR A 67 -20.60 -2.06 -6.62
CA THR A 67 -21.55 -1.32 -7.47
C THR A 67 -20.84 -0.22 -8.24
N TYR A 68 -21.37 0.10 -9.42
CA TYR A 68 -20.76 1.06 -10.35
C TYR A 68 -21.73 2.18 -10.70
N GLU A 69 -21.21 3.33 -11.13
CA GLU A 69 -22.05 4.48 -11.54
C GLU A 69 -22.87 4.22 -12.81
N LYS A 70 -22.38 3.33 -13.67
CA LYS A 70 -23.01 2.87 -14.91
C LYS A 70 -22.66 1.39 -15.14
N PRO A 71 -23.44 0.64 -15.92
CA PRO A 71 -23.04 -0.71 -16.32
C PRO A 71 -21.63 -0.74 -16.91
N LEU A 72 -20.84 -1.75 -16.56
CA LEU A 72 -19.48 -1.90 -17.09
C LEU A 72 -19.53 -2.12 -18.60
N PRO A 73 -18.73 -1.40 -19.40
CA PRO A 73 -18.73 -1.49 -20.87
C PRO A 73 -17.94 -2.72 -21.34
N MET A 74 -18.42 -3.91 -20.95
CA MET A 74 -17.74 -5.18 -21.22
C MET A 74 -17.64 -5.46 -22.72
N ASP A 75 -18.52 -4.88 -23.53
CA ASP A 75 -18.52 -4.93 -25.00
C ASP A 75 -17.32 -4.24 -25.66
N LEU A 76 -16.60 -3.38 -24.95
CA LEU A 76 -15.32 -2.82 -25.41
C LEU A 76 -14.16 -3.80 -25.30
N LEU A 77 -14.30 -4.89 -24.54
CA LEU A 77 -13.30 -5.94 -24.48
C LEU A 77 -13.38 -6.81 -25.75
N PRO A 78 -12.26 -7.38 -26.22
CA PRO A 78 -12.24 -8.35 -27.30
C PRO A 78 -13.29 -9.46 -27.06
N PHE A 79 -13.99 -9.86 -28.14
CA PHE A 79 -15.11 -10.83 -28.07
C PHE A 79 -14.76 -12.08 -27.27
N GLN A 80 -13.55 -12.62 -27.48
CA GLN A 80 -13.07 -13.80 -26.77
C GLN A 80 -12.89 -13.53 -25.27
N GLN A 81 -12.19 -12.45 -24.92
CA GLN A 81 -12.01 -12.06 -23.52
C GLN A 81 -13.34 -11.78 -22.82
N ARG A 82 -14.34 -11.22 -23.50
CA ARG A 82 -15.65 -10.95 -22.88
C ARG A 82 -16.45 -12.22 -22.59
N ASN A 83 -16.47 -13.16 -23.53
CA ASN A 83 -17.37 -14.32 -23.48
C ASN A 83 -16.74 -15.57 -22.86
N ASP A 84 -15.43 -15.60 -22.69
CA ASP A 84 -14.75 -16.70 -22.01
C ASP A 84 -15.08 -16.69 -20.50
N LYS A 85 -15.28 -17.86 -19.92
CA LYS A 85 -15.47 -18.01 -18.46
C LYS A 85 -14.16 -17.93 -17.68
N TYR A 86 -13.03 -17.94 -18.39
CA TYR A 86 -11.71 -17.97 -17.79
C TYR A 86 -10.82 -16.81 -18.26
N TYR A 87 -9.85 -16.44 -17.43
CA TYR A 87 -8.67 -15.71 -17.86
C TYR A 87 -7.59 -16.70 -18.32
N SER A 88 -6.94 -16.37 -19.44
CA SER A 88 -5.77 -17.08 -19.93
C SER A 88 -4.54 -16.56 -19.19
N VAL A 89 -3.79 -17.45 -18.53
CA VAL A 89 -2.65 -17.05 -17.68
C VAL A 89 -1.32 -17.66 -18.11
N GLY A 90 -1.32 -18.68 -18.98
CA GLY A 90 -0.10 -19.27 -19.49
C GLY A 90 -0.35 -20.53 -20.32
N THR A 91 0.69 -21.34 -20.50
CA THR A 91 0.68 -22.60 -21.22
C THR A 91 1.18 -23.74 -20.33
N ALA A 92 0.70 -24.95 -20.53
CA ALA A 92 1.22 -26.18 -19.94
C ALA A 92 1.39 -27.25 -21.02
N PHE A 93 2.18 -28.30 -20.76
CA PHE A 93 2.34 -29.39 -21.72
C PHE A 93 2.57 -30.75 -21.05
N ALA A 94 2.17 -31.81 -21.74
CA ALA A 94 2.33 -33.19 -21.29
C ALA A 94 3.70 -33.77 -21.66
N VAL A 95 4.39 -34.35 -20.68
CA VAL A 95 5.71 -35.03 -20.84
C VAL A 95 5.69 -36.51 -20.48
N GLY A 96 4.56 -37.01 -19.97
CA GLY A 96 4.36 -38.42 -19.69
C GLY A 96 2.89 -38.75 -19.49
N GLU A 97 2.60 -40.00 -19.16
CA GLU A 97 1.25 -40.42 -18.80
C GLU A 97 0.77 -39.65 -17.56
N ASN A 98 -0.28 -38.84 -17.73
CA ASN A 98 -0.83 -37.92 -16.72
C ASN A 98 0.22 -37.03 -16.03
N ARG A 99 1.27 -36.60 -16.76
CA ARG A 99 2.32 -35.71 -16.23
C ARG A 99 2.41 -34.45 -17.07
N TYR A 100 2.14 -33.32 -16.44
CA TYR A 100 2.08 -32.00 -17.08
C TYR A 100 3.04 -31.04 -16.39
N ILE A 101 3.64 -30.13 -17.16
CA ILE A 101 4.56 -29.11 -16.67
C ILE A 101 4.05 -27.74 -17.11
N THR A 102 4.22 -26.75 -16.24
CA THR A 102 4.12 -25.32 -16.56
C THR A 102 5.12 -24.53 -15.71
N ALA A 103 5.16 -23.21 -15.90
CA ALA A 103 5.97 -22.32 -15.09
C ALA A 103 5.33 -22.10 -13.71
N GLY A 104 6.17 -21.95 -12.68
CA GLY A 104 5.72 -21.74 -11.30
C GLY A 104 4.88 -20.47 -11.16
N HIS A 105 5.31 -19.37 -11.79
CA HIS A 105 4.59 -18.10 -11.75
C HIS A 105 3.21 -18.14 -12.44
N VAL A 106 3.03 -19.03 -13.43
CA VAL A 106 1.73 -19.20 -14.12
C VAL A 106 0.70 -19.79 -13.16
N LEU A 107 1.05 -20.82 -12.39
CA LEU A 107 0.15 -21.36 -11.35
C LEU A 107 0.10 -20.51 -10.09
N SER A 108 1.13 -19.69 -9.82
CA SER A 108 1.18 -18.82 -8.64
C SER A 108 0.05 -17.78 -8.63
N ILE A 109 -0.51 -17.42 -9.79
CA ILE A 109 -1.69 -16.54 -9.89
C ILE A 109 -2.91 -17.15 -9.20
N GLY A 110 -2.96 -18.49 -9.11
CA GLY A 110 -4.00 -19.23 -8.41
C GLY A 110 -3.72 -19.46 -6.93
N ILE A 111 -2.57 -19.03 -6.39
CA ILE A 111 -2.26 -19.21 -4.97
C ILE A 111 -3.00 -18.13 -4.18
N ASP A 112 -3.77 -18.58 -3.19
CA ASP A 112 -4.53 -17.75 -2.26
C ASP A 112 -5.25 -16.58 -2.96
N ASN A 113 -6.25 -16.89 -3.80
CA ASN A 113 -6.85 -15.94 -4.76
C ASN A 113 -8.39 -15.86 -4.63
N LEU A 114 -9.01 -14.82 -5.20
CA LEU A 114 -10.46 -14.54 -5.14
C LEU A 114 -11.29 -15.13 -6.30
N MET A 115 -10.66 -15.82 -7.26
CA MET A 115 -11.28 -16.22 -8.53
C MET A 115 -11.57 -17.71 -8.62
N GLY A 116 -10.68 -18.57 -8.08
CA GLY A 116 -10.82 -20.03 -8.01
C GLY A 116 -9.52 -20.77 -8.37
N GLU A 117 -9.56 -22.11 -8.40
CA GLU A 117 -8.38 -22.92 -8.75
C GLU A 117 -8.03 -22.85 -10.24
N PRO A 118 -6.74 -22.83 -10.60
CA PRO A 118 -6.31 -22.93 -11.98
C PRO A 118 -6.59 -24.32 -12.56
N ALA A 119 -6.81 -24.35 -13.87
CA ALA A 119 -7.07 -25.56 -14.65
C ALA A 119 -6.31 -25.48 -15.99
N VAL A 120 -6.35 -26.55 -16.77
CA VAL A 120 -5.82 -26.55 -18.14
C VAL A 120 -6.91 -26.75 -19.16
N ARG A 121 -6.79 -26.11 -20.32
CA ARG A 121 -7.74 -26.18 -21.43
C ARG A 121 -7.07 -26.69 -22.71
N ASP A 122 -7.67 -27.69 -23.34
CA ASP A 122 -7.18 -28.21 -24.63
C ASP A 122 -7.61 -27.35 -25.83
N ALA A 123 -7.09 -27.67 -27.01
CA ALA A 123 -7.43 -26.98 -28.26
C ALA A 123 -8.91 -27.11 -28.68
N ASN A 124 -9.66 -28.06 -28.11
CA ASN A 124 -11.09 -28.25 -28.33
C ASN A 124 -11.94 -27.47 -27.30
N GLY A 125 -11.31 -26.80 -26.34
CA GLY A 125 -11.98 -26.03 -25.29
C GLY A 125 -12.40 -26.85 -24.07
N HIS A 126 -12.04 -28.13 -23.97
CA HIS A 126 -12.31 -28.90 -22.76
C HIS A 126 -11.37 -28.49 -21.64
N VAL A 127 -11.94 -28.27 -20.45
CA VAL A 127 -11.21 -27.84 -19.25
C VAL A 127 -11.03 -29.02 -18.31
N TYR A 128 -9.80 -29.21 -17.86
CA TYR A 128 -9.39 -30.30 -16.98
C TYR A 128 -8.85 -29.72 -15.68
N ALA A 129 -9.42 -30.16 -14.55
CA ALA A 129 -8.96 -29.76 -13.23
C ALA A 129 -7.60 -30.41 -12.90
N ILE A 130 -6.74 -29.63 -12.25
CA ILE A 130 -5.51 -30.15 -11.64
C ILE A 130 -5.90 -31.09 -10.50
N ASP A 131 -5.34 -32.30 -10.48
CA ASP A 131 -5.50 -33.25 -9.36
C ASP A 131 -4.46 -32.95 -8.29
N LYS A 132 -3.18 -33.15 -8.61
CA LYS A 132 -2.08 -33.00 -7.65
C LYS A 132 -0.86 -32.35 -8.24
N ILE A 133 -0.22 -31.49 -7.44
CA ILE A 133 1.14 -31.00 -7.65
C ILE A 133 2.11 -32.09 -7.20
N THR A 134 3.05 -32.48 -8.08
CA THR A 134 4.00 -33.60 -7.84
C THR A 134 5.44 -33.13 -7.69
N ARG A 135 5.80 -31.99 -8.29
CA ARG A 135 7.10 -31.31 -8.13
C ARG A 135 6.91 -29.81 -8.22
N PHE A 136 7.66 -29.06 -7.42
CA PHE A 136 7.63 -27.61 -7.48
C PHE A 136 8.99 -27.03 -7.09
N SER A 137 9.43 -26.03 -7.85
CA SER A 137 10.57 -25.18 -7.49
C SER A 137 10.18 -23.73 -7.74
N LEU A 138 10.16 -22.92 -6.67
CA LEU A 138 9.92 -21.48 -6.80
C LEU A 138 11.08 -20.79 -7.52
N GLN A 139 12.32 -21.18 -7.21
CA GLN A 139 13.52 -20.52 -7.74
C GLN A 139 13.83 -20.92 -9.19
N GLU A 140 13.62 -22.19 -9.54
CA GLU A 140 13.73 -22.63 -10.94
C GLU A 140 12.45 -22.34 -11.75
N ASP A 141 11.40 -21.81 -11.10
CA ASP A 141 10.15 -21.36 -11.69
C ASP A 141 9.42 -22.45 -12.51
N PHE A 142 9.26 -23.64 -11.92
CA PHE A 142 8.48 -24.70 -12.55
C PHE A 142 7.56 -25.42 -11.56
N VAL A 143 6.54 -26.05 -12.15
CA VAL A 143 5.63 -26.94 -11.44
C VAL A 143 5.26 -28.13 -12.32
N GLU A 144 5.32 -29.32 -11.75
CA GLU A 144 4.80 -30.56 -12.34
C GLU A 144 3.50 -30.96 -11.63
N PHE A 145 2.51 -31.36 -12.40
CA PHE A 145 1.21 -31.76 -11.87
C PHE A 145 0.53 -32.86 -12.68
N THR A 146 -0.53 -33.39 -12.10
CA THR A 146 -1.43 -34.41 -12.67
C THR A 146 -2.82 -33.80 -12.86
N LEU A 147 -3.63 -34.38 -13.74
CA LEU A 147 -5.03 -34.01 -13.93
C LEU A 147 -5.95 -35.10 -13.36
N LYS A 148 -7.15 -34.70 -12.94
CA LYS A 148 -8.14 -35.61 -12.33
C LYS A 148 -8.75 -36.58 -13.35
N ASP A 149 -9.12 -36.04 -14.51
CA ASP A 149 -9.70 -36.78 -15.62
C ASP A 149 -8.88 -36.50 -16.89
N PRO A 150 -7.63 -37.01 -16.98
CA PRO A 150 -6.70 -36.62 -18.02
C PRO A 150 -7.18 -37.06 -19.41
N PRO A 151 -7.02 -36.22 -20.45
CA PRO A 151 -7.25 -36.65 -21.81
C PRO A 151 -6.20 -37.67 -22.26
N LYS A 152 -6.56 -38.53 -23.20
CA LYS A 152 -5.60 -39.40 -23.89
C LYS A 152 -4.77 -38.56 -24.85
N VAL A 153 -3.54 -38.25 -24.46
CA VAL A 153 -2.59 -37.49 -25.26
C VAL A 153 -1.32 -38.28 -25.49
N ALA A 154 -0.69 -38.10 -26.66
CA ALA A 154 0.66 -38.58 -26.91
C ALA A 154 1.64 -37.57 -26.29
N PRO A 155 2.33 -37.87 -25.18
CA PRO A 155 3.17 -36.89 -24.50
C PRO A 155 4.33 -36.45 -25.37
N LEU A 156 4.88 -35.26 -25.14
CA LEU A 156 6.07 -34.81 -25.85
C LEU A 156 7.30 -35.61 -25.40
N GLU A 157 8.12 -35.99 -26.38
CA GLU A 157 9.46 -36.52 -26.09
C GLU A 157 10.37 -35.41 -25.57
N VAL A 158 11.41 -35.78 -24.82
CA VAL A 158 12.39 -34.84 -24.27
C VAL A 158 13.75 -35.05 -24.92
N ASN A 159 14.49 -33.96 -25.08
CA ASN A 159 15.89 -33.95 -25.46
C ASN A 159 16.68 -33.16 -24.41
N THR A 160 17.43 -33.87 -23.57
CA THR A 160 18.22 -33.28 -22.47
C THR A 160 19.60 -32.79 -22.90
N GLN A 161 19.97 -32.97 -24.17
CA GLN A 161 21.27 -32.56 -24.73
C GLN A 161 21.07 -31.76 -26.02
N PRO A 162 20.38 -30.60 -25.97
CA PRO A 162 20.19 -29.75 -27.14
C PRO A 162 21.50 -29.11 -27.60
N THR A 163 21.66 -28.93 -28.91
CA THR A 163 22.83 -28.24 -29.49
C THR A 163 22.55 -26.75 -29.62
N MET A 164 23.50 -25.91 -29.20
CA MET A 164 23.42 -24.46 -29.37
C MET A 164 23.49 -24.09 -30.86
N ASN A 165 22.78 -23.03 -31.24
CA ASN A 165 22.54 -22.55 -32.60
C ASN A 165 21.60 -23.42 -33.45
N ASP A 166 21.00 -24.46 -32.88
CA ASP A 166 19.93 -25.20 -33.57
C ASP A 166 18.63 -24.39 -33.59
N VAL A 167 17.80 -24.71 -34.60
CA VAL A 167 16.43 -24.20 -34.72
C VAL A 167 15.59 -24.71 -33.55
N VAL A 168 14.86 -23.79 -32.94
CA VAL A 168 13.92 -24.08 -31.85
C VAL A 168 12.55 -23.49 -32.13
N TYR A 169 11.55 -24.06 -31.48
CA TYR A 169 10.16 -23.63 -31.58
C TYR A 169 9.60 -23.37 -30.19
N ALA A 170 9.19 -22.12 -29.94
CA ALA A 170 8.44 -21.77 -28.75
C ALA A 170 6.95 -22.00 -29.02
N VAL A 171 6.32 -22.85 -28.20
CA VAL A 171 4.90 -23.18 -28.33
C VAL A 171 4.13 -22.58 -27.17
N GLY A 172 3.05 -21.87 -27.48
CA GLY A 172 2.13 -21.32 -26.50
C GLY A 172 0.68 -21.54 -26.91
N ASN A 173 -0.22 -21.57 -25.94
CA ASN A 173 -1.65 -21.58 -26.15
C ASN A 173 -2.27 -20.46 -25.30
N ALA A 174 -2.42 -19.28 -25.90
CA ALA A 174 -2.73 -18.06 -25.17
C ALA A 174 -3.96 -17.34 -25.72
N LEU A 175 -4.72 -16.72 -24.82
CA LEU A 175 -5.92 -15.94 -25.09
C LEU A 175 -7.01 -16.74 -25.82
N GLY A 176 -6.99 -18.08 -25.72
CA GLY A 176 -7.86 -18.99 -26.46
C GLY A 176 -7.78 -18.90 -28.00
N THR A 177 -6.76 -18.23 -28.55
CA THR A 177 -6.62 -18.04 -30.01
C THR A 177 -6.09 -19.28 -30.75
N GLY A 178 -5.83 -20.36 -30.00
CA GLY A 178 -5.25 -21.60 -30.48
C GLY A 178 -3.75 -21.69 -30.21
N ILE A 179 -3.17 -22.85 -30.56
CA ILE A 179 -1.75 -23.13 -30.34
C ILE A 179 -0.91 -22.37 -31.35
N VAL A 180 -0.05 -21.50 -30.84
CA VAL A 180 0.88 -20.67 -31.61
C VAL A 180 2.27 -21.26 -31.49
N ILE A 181 2.88 -21.54 -32.64
CA ILE A 181 4.25 -22.06 -32.76
C ILE A 181 5.08 -20.98 -33.44
N ARG A 182 6.21 -20.63 -32.83
CA ARG A 182 7.13 -19.60 -33.34
C ARG A 182 8.54 -20.15 -33.40
N ASP A 183 9.19 -19.99 -34.55
CA ASP A 183 10.56 -20.44 -34.78
C ASP A 183 11.59 -19.41 -34.31
N GLY A 184 12.80 -19.90 -34.06
CA GLY A 184 13.98 -19.12 -33.71
C GLY A 184 15.19 -20.03 -33.50
N LEU A 185 16.19 -19.55 -32.77
CA LEU A 185 17.44 -20.27 -32.49
C LEU A 185 17.67 -20.36 -30.99
N TYR A 186 18.26 -21.47 -30.52
CA TYR A 186 18.85 -21.56 -29.19
C TYR A 186 20.23 -20.90 -29.20
N THR A 187 20.32 -19.63 -28.80
CA THR A 187 21.47 -18.77 -29.13
C THR A 187 22.60 -18.83 -28.11
N SER A 188 22.28 -18.90 -26.83
CA SER A 188 23.28 -18.77 -25.75
C SER A 188 22.74 -19.30 -24.42
N GLN A 189 23.57 -19.20 -23.38
CA GLN A 189 23.22 -19.55 -22.02
C GLN A 189 23.61 -18.41 -21.09
N THR A 190 22.76 -18.09 -20.12
CA THR A 190 23.03 -17.07 -19.10
C THR A 190 22.95 -17.73 -17.72
N PRO A 191 23.96 -17.58 -16.84
CA PRO A 191 23.86 -18.06 -15.46
C PRO A 191 22.63 -17.48 -14.76
N GLU A 192 22.04 -18.24 -13.85
CA GLU A 192 21.04 -17.72 -12.93
C GLU A 192 21.61 -16.57 -12.08
N GLU A 193 20.73 -15.63 -11.75
CA GLU A 193 21.06 -14.30 -11.26
C GLU A 193 21.60 -14.27 -9.82
N GLU A 194 21.12 -15.13 -8.91
CA GLU A 194 21.52 -15.08 -7.51
C GLU A 194 22.88 -15.75 -7.27
N ASP A 195 23.04 -16.99 -7.72
CA ASP A 195 24.18 -17.84 -7.37
C ASP A 195 24.81 -18.54 -8.59
N GLY A 196 24.21 -18.40 -9.79
CA GLY A 196 24.69 -19.05 -11.01
C GLY A 196 24.61 -20.57 -10.98
N ARG A 197 23.70 -21.13 -10.16
CA ARG A 197 23.61 -22.59 -9.90
C ARG A 197 23.19 -23.39 -11.13
N TRP A 198 22.48 -22.76 -12.05
CA TRP A 198 22.22 -23.29 -13.39
C TRP A 198 22.42 -22.20 -14.43
N LYS A 199 22.19 -22.57 -15.69
CA LYS A 199 22.17 -21.65 -16.81
C LYS A 199 20.81 -21.68 -17.48
N TRP A 200 20.19 -20.53 -17.60
CA TRP A 200 19.02 -20.32 -18.44
C TRP A 200 19.39 -20.51 -19.91
N MET A 201 18.51 -21.16 -20.68
CA MET A 201 18.61 -21.19 -22.13
C MET A 201 18.14 -19.85 -22.69
N ARG A 202 18.93 -19.26 -23.59
CA ARG A 202 18.58 -18.04 -24.31
C ARG A 202 18.18 -18.39 -25.73
N PHE A 203 17.03 -17.90 -26.18
CA PHE A 203 16.53 -18.20 -27.52
C PHE A 203 15.85 -17.01 -28.19
N SER A 204 15.85 -17.00 -29.53
CA SER A 204 15.34 -15.86 -30.33
C SER A 204 13.90 -15.99 -30.82
N ALA A 205 13.27 -17.17 -30.68
CA ALA A 205 11.87 -17.35 -31.06
C ALA A 205 10.97 -16.39 -30.29
N ALA A 206 10.13 -15.64 -30.98
CA ALA A 206 9.41 -14.54 -30.36
C ALA A 206 8.47 -15.02 -29.24
N ALA A 207 8.69 -14.62 -27.99
CA ALA A 207 7.76 -14.88 -26.89
C ALA A 207 6.84 -13.69 -26.64
N SER A 208 5.58 -13.96 -26.34
CA SER A 208 4.58 -13.00 -25.88
C SER A 208 3.86 -13.53 -24.63
N PRO A 209 3.18 -12.68 -23.86
CA PRO A 209 2.34 -13.13 -22.75
C PRO A 209 1.46 -14.31 -23.17
N GLY A 210 1.51 -15.38 -22.37
CA GLY A 210 0.82 -16.64 -22.61
C GLY A 210 1.66 -17.77 -23.22
N ASN A 211 2.86 -17.50 -23.75
CA ASN A 211 3.84 -18.57 -24.06
C ASN A 211 4.54 -19.10 -22.80
N SER A 212 4.54 -18.32 -21.71
CA SER A 212 5.10 -18.73 -20.42
C SER A 212 4.47 -20.02 -19.93
N GLY A 213 5.32 -20.95 -19.47
CA GLY A 213 4.97 -22.31 -19.10
C GLY A 213 4.91 -23.30 -20.27
N GLY A 214 5.00 -22.84 -21.51
CA GLY A 214 4.97 -23.68 -22.71
C GLY A 214 6.32 -24.36 -23.01
N PRO A 215 6.33 -25.37 -23.89
CA PRO A 215 7.55 -26.06 -24.24
C PRO A 215 8.37 -25.27 -25.27
N LEU A 216 9.68 -25.27 -25.07
CA LEU A 216 10.66 -24.97 -26.11
C LEU A 216 11.06 -26.29 -26.78
N LEU A 217 10.82 -26.41 -28.08
CA LEU A 217 11.05 -27.63 -28.84
C LEU A 217 12.27 -27.52 -29.75
N ASP A 218 12.96 -28.63 -30.00
CA ASP A 218 13.91 -28.76 -31.11
C ASP A 218 13.20 -29.04 -32.45
N LYS A 219 13.99 -29.17 -33.53
CA LYS A 219 13.52 -29.48 -34.88
C LYS A 219 12.71 -30.76 -35.02
N ASP A 220 12.89 -31.72 -34.10
CA ASP A 220 12.19 -33.00 -34.11
C ASP A 220 10.94 -32.96 -33.21
N GLY A 221 10.62 -31.78 -32.66
CA GLY A 221 9.49 -31.53 -31.77
C GLY A 221 9.68 -32.10 -30.36
N LYS A 222 10.93 -32.34 -29.95
CA LYS A 222 11.25 -32.78 -28.57
C LYS A 222 11.46 -31.57 -27.68
N VAL A 223 10.95 -31.65 -26.45
CA VAL A 223 11.12 -30.59 -25.45
C VAL A 223 12.58 -30.52 -25.03
N ILE A 224 13.16 -29.33 -25.13
CA ILE A 224 14.51 -29.00 -24.65
C ILE A 224 14.46 -28.04 -23.44
N GLY A 225 13.36 -27.31 -23.27
CA GLY A 225 13.19 -26.39 -22.14
C GLY A 225 11.74 -25.96 -21.89
N LEU A 226 11.55 -25.28 -20.77
CA LEU A 226 10.31 -24.65 -20.32
C LEU A 226 10.42 -23.14 -20.48
N VAL A 227 9.57 -22.52 -21.30
CA VAL A 227 9.60 -21.06 -21.56
C VAL A 227 9.12 -20.30 -20.31
N LEU A 228 9.89 -19.32 -19.81
CA LEU A 228 9.56 -18.60 -18.59
C LEU A 228 9.23 -17.12 -18.84
N MET A 229 10.22 -16.37 -19.32
CA MET A 229 10.12 -14.91 -19.41
C MET A 229 10.79 -14.36 -20.67
N LYS A 230 10.30 -13.20 -21.12
CA LYS A 230 10.95 -12.40 -22.17
C LYS A 230 12.07 -11.56 -21.56
N SER A 231 13.19 -11.41 -22.26
CA SER A 231 14.23 -10.47 -21.84
C SER A 231 13.74 -9.02 -21.95
N PRO A 232 13.92 -8.17 -20.94
CA PRO A 232 13.51 -6.76 -21.01
C PRO A 232 14.35 -5.96 -22.02
N ASP A 233 15.63 -6.27 -22.14
CA ASP A 233 16.60 -5.42 -22.85
C ASP A 233 17.05 -5.97 -24.22
N GLU A 234 16.59 -7.17 -24.59
CA GLU A 234 17.07 -7.88 -25.78
C GLU A 234 15.94 -8.61 -26.50
N ASN A 235 16.13 -8.90 -27.79
CA ASN A 235 15.24 -9.78 -28.56
C ASN A 235 15.53 -11.27 -28.29
N LEU A 236 15.81 -11.62 -27.03
CA LEU A 236 16.01 -12.99 -26.56
C LEU A 236 15.02 -13.28 -25.43
N ASN A 237 14.79 -14.56 -25.18
CA ASN A 237 13.90 -15.05 -24.13
C ASN A 237 14.60 -16.09 -23.27
N TYR A 238 14.06 -16.37 -22.09
CA TYR A 238 14.59 -17.32 -21.13
C TYR A 238 13.75 -18.59 -21.11
N ALA A 239 14.41 -19.74 -21.12
CA ALA A 239 13.81 -21.03 -20.80
C ALA A 239 14.65 -21.79 -19.76
N LEU A 240 13.98 -22.51 -18.87
CA LEU A 240 14.63 -23.49 -17.98
C LEU A 240 14.94 -24.76 -18.79
N PRO A 241 16.18 -25.27 -18.82
CA PRO A 241 16.48 -26.57 -19.41
C PRO A 241 15.57 -27.68 -18.86
N ILE A 242 14.98 -28.49 -19.74
CA ILE A 242 14.04 -29.55 -19.31
C ILE A 242 14.72 -30.59 -18.41
N ASP A 243 16.03 -30.78 -18.59
CA ASP A 243 16.87 -31.66 -17.76
C ASP A 243 16.82 -31.29 -16.27
N LEU A 244 16.73 -30.00 -15.93
CA LEU A 244 16.61 -29.55 -14.54
C LEU A 244 15.27 -29.97 -13.92
N VAL A 245 14.17 -29.77 -14.66
CA VAL A 245 12.83 -30.20 -14.22
C VAL A 245 12.78 -31.71 -13.96
N LEU A 246 13.41 -32.50 -14.84
CA LEU A 246 13.44 -33.96 -14.73
C LEU A 246 14.33 -34.45 -13.58
N LYS A 247 15.41 -33.74 -13.26
CA LYS A 247 16.35 -34.07 -12.17
C LYS A 247 15.92 -33.54 -10.81
N ALA A 248 15.04 -32.52 -10.77
CA ALA A 248 14.52 -31.99 -9.53
C ALA A 248 13.91 -33.12 -8.67
N PRO A 249 13.96 -33.06 -7.32
CA PRO A 249 13.45 -34.13 -6.48
C PRO A 249 11.97 -34.42 -6.75
N ALA A 250 11.64 -35.70 -6.87
CA ALA A 250 10.25 -36.13 -6.99
C ALA A 250 9.52 -35.91 -5.66
N ASN A 251 8.21 -35.64 -5.70
CA ASN A 251 7.36 -35.59 -4.52
C ASN A 251 7.82 -34.52 -3.52
N LEU A 252 8.31 -33.38 -4.04
CA LEU A 252 8.84 -32.30 -3.22
C LEU A 252 8.52 -30.93 -3.80
N ALA A 253 8.10 -30.02 -2.93
CA ALA A 253 8.07 -28.60 -3.18
C ALA A 253 9.28 -27.93 -2.51
N VAL A 254 9.98 -27.09 -3.26
CA VAL A 254 11.12 -26.30 -2.78
C VAL A 254 10.88 -24.83 -3.11
N ALA A 255 11.02 -23.97 -2.12
CA ALA A 255 11.10 -22.52 -2.30
C ALA A 255 12.38 -22.03 -1.65
N ASP A 256 13.17 -21.28 -2.40
CA ASP A 256 14.40 -20.67 -1.94
C ASP A 256 14.59 -19.40 -2.76
N THR A 257 14.21 -18.24 -2.23
CA THR A 257 14.29 -16.98 -2.96
C THR A 257 14.79 -15.87 -2.07
N ARG A 258 15.70 -15.04 -2.58
CA ARG A 258 16.15 -13.85 -1.87
C ARG A 258 15.21 -12.67 -2.14
N GLY A 259 15.06 -11.82 -1.14
CA GLY A 259 14.21 -10.64 -1.21
C GLY A 259 14.75 -9.53 -0.33
N VAL A 260 14.05 -8.41 -0.33
CA VAL A 260 14.29 -7.33 0.62
C VAL A 260 12.98 -7.00 1.31
N TYR A 261 13.01 -6.94 2.63
CA TYR A 261 11.89 -6.49 3.45
C TYR A 261 12.14 -5.05 3.88
N GLN A 262 11.12 -4.22 3.83
CA GLN A 262 11.20 -2.83 4.26
C GLN A 262 9.87 -2.36 4.81
N LEU A 263 9.92 -1.73 5.99
CA LEU A 263 8.80 -1.01 6.59
C LEU A 263 8.98 0.49 6.36
N ASP A 264 7.92 1.22 6.04
CA ASP A 264 7.96 2.63 5.60
C ASP A 264 8.69 3.60 6.53
N VAL A 265 8.70 3.31 7.83
CA VAL A 265 9.33 4.14 8.87
C VAL A 265 10.81 3.80 9.09
N ILE A 266 11.34 2.82 8.35
CA ILE A 266 12.72 2.34 8.43
C ILE A 266 13.38 2.49 7.06
N ASP A 267 14.42 3.33 7.00
CA ASP A 267 15.15 3.56 5.74
C ASP A 267 15.99 2.34 5.32
N ASN A 268 16.46 1.57 6.30
CA ASN A 268 17.25 0.35 6.07
C ASN A 268 16.36 -0.77 5.52
N LYS A 269 16.91 -1.54 4.59
CA LYS A 269 16.29 -2.76 4.06
C LYS A 269 16.86 -3.97 4.78
N HIS A 270 16.00 -4.89 5.16
CA HIS A 270 16.40 -6.19 5.66
C HIS A 270 16.56 -7.16 4.47
N PRO A 271 17.75 -7.75 4.23
CA PRO A 271 17.93 -8.77 3.21
C PRO A 271 17.24 -10.06 3.68
N GLY A 272 16.04 -10.31 3.16
CA GLY A 272 15.23 -11.48 3.48
C GLY A 272 15.55 -12.68 2.59
N ARG A 273 15.20 -13.87 3.05
CA ARG A 273 15.24 -15.11 2.25
C ARG A 273 14.08 -16.01 2.63
N PHE A 274 13.22 -16.30 1.67
CA PHE A 274 12.15 -17.28 1.86
C PHE A 274 12.68 -18.67 1.54
N GLN A 275 12.84 -19.51 2.57
CA GLN A 275 13.26 -20.90 2.43
C GLN A 275 12.19 -21.85 2.97
N ALA A 276 11.66 -22.71 2.11
CA ALA A 276 10.67 -23.70 2.48
C ALA A 276 10.84 -24.99 1.68
N GLN A 277 10.58 -26.11 2.34
CA GLN A 277 10.54 -27.42 1.70
C GLN A 277 9.43 -28.24 2.33
N PHE A 278 8.58 -28.86 1.51
CA PHE A 278 7.52 -29.75 2.01
C PHE A 278 7.16 -30.90 1.06
N PRO A 279 6.63 -32.02 1.59
CA PRO A 279 6.29 -33.19 0.78
C PRO A 279 5.12 -32.95 -0.19
N LEU A 280 5.22 -33.56 -1.37
CA LEU A 280 4.17 -33.74 -2.37
C LEU A 280 3.92 -35.26 -2.57
N PRO A 281 2.87 -35.71 -3.27
CA PRO A 281 1.85 -34.93 -3.94
C PRO A 281 0.81 -34.30 -3.01
N LYS A 282 0.28 -33.15 -3.40
CA LYS A 282 -0.83 -32.45 -2.73
C LYS A 282 -1.84 -31.99 -3.76
N SER A 283 -3.11 -31.88 -3.36
CA SER A 283 -4.09 -31.14 -4.17
C SER A 283 -3.62 -29.71 -4.40
N PHE A 284 -4.12 -29.02 -5.43
CA PHE A 284 -3.74 -27.62 -5.64
C PHE A 284 -4.10 -26.75 -4.43
N ALA A 285 -5.30 -26.92 -3.86
CA ALA A 285 -5.73 -26.24 -2.64
C ALA A 285 -4.78 -26.47 -1.46
N ASP A 286 -4.42 -27.71 -1.17
CA ASP A 286 -3.50 -28.04 -0.06
C ASP A 286 -2.08 -27.51 -0.31
N PHE A 287 -1.62 -27.53 -1.56
CA PHE A 287 -0.34 -26.95 -1.98
C PHE A 287 -0.33 -25.44 -1.74
N SER A 288 -1.36 -24.73 -2.25
CA SER A 288 -1.53 -23.28 -2.09
C SER A 288 -1.55 -22.90 -0.62
N ALA A 289 -2.41 -23.53 0.19
CA ALA A 289 -2.52 -23.25 1.62
C ALA A 289 -1.21 -23.55 2.38
N THR A 290 -0.49 -24.60 2.01
CA THR A 290 0.81 -24.92 2.63
C THR A 290 1.87 -23.89 2.29
N LEU A 291 2.00 -23.50 1.00
CA LEU A 291 3.01 -22.53 0.57
C LEU A 291 2.73 -21.15 1.15
N GLN A 292 1.47 -20.68 1.10
CA GLN A 292 1.07 -19.38 1.64
C GLN A 292 1.36 -19.29 3.14
N LYS A 293 0.95 -20.30 3.91
CA LYS A 293 1.24 -20.34 5.36
C LYS A 293 2.73 -20.23 5.68
N LEU A 294 3.59 -20.88 4.89
CA LEU A 294 5.04 -20.81 5.08
C LEU A 294 5.59 -19.44 4.67
N TYR A 295 5.05 -18.83 3.62
CA TYR A 295 5.38 -17.47 3.19
C TYR A 295 5.00 -16.44 4.26
N ASP A 296 3.78 -16.51 4.78
CA ASP A 296 3.27 -15.63 5.83
C ASP A 296 4.14 -15.68 7.08
N ALA A 297 4.49 -16.90 7.54
CA ALA A 297 5.38 -17.08 8.69
C ALA A 297 6.79 -16.51 8.44
N ASN A 298 7.30 -16.58 7.22
CA ASN A 298 8.58 -15.98 6.85
C ASN A 298 8.48 -14.44 6.82
N VAL A 299 7.39 -13.88 6.32
CA VAL A 299 7.15 -12.43 6.35
C VAL A 299 7.06 -11.90 7.78
N ASP A 300 6.34 -12.60 8.66
CA ASP A 300 6.26 -12.26 10.08
C ASP A 300 7.66 -12.22 10.73
N GLN A 301 8.51 -13.19 10.39
CA GLN A 301 9.88 -13.24 10.87
C GLN A 301 10.74 -12.11 10.31
N GLN A 302 10.59 -11.76 9.03
CA GLN A 302 11.34 -10.66 8.41
C GLN A 302 10.96 -9.29 9.00
N LEU A 303 9.66 -9.05 9.27
CA LEU A 303 9.23 -7.85 9.99
C LEU A 303 9.81 -7.81 11.41
N HIS A 304 9.75 -8.93 12.14
CA HIS A 304 10.35 -9.05 13.46
C HIS A 304 11.85 -8.72 13.44
N ASP A 305 12.60 -9.31 12.51
CA ASP A 305 14.05 -9.14 12.40
C ASP A 305 14.40 -7.71 11.99
N LEU A 306 13.68 -7.12 11.03
CA LEU A 306 13.85 -5.72 10.65
C LEU A 306 13.65 -4.79 11.86
N LEU A 307 12.61 -5.00 12.66
CA LEU A 307 12.35 -4.20 13.86
C LEU A 307 13.46 -4.38 14.91
N ALA A 308 13.93 -5.61 15.13
CA ALA A 308 14.99 -5.92 16.08
C ALA A 308 16.35 -5.31 15.66
N GLU A 309 16.71 -5.42 14.38
CA GLU A 309 17.94 -4.84 13.79
C GLU A 309 17.97 -3.32 13.92
N ASN A 310 16.81 -2.66 13.89
CA ASN A 310 16.70 -1.20 13.92
C ASN A 310 16.29 -0.64 15.30
N ALA A 311 16.13 -1.48 16.33
CA ALA A 311 15.60 -1.11 17.65
C ALA A 311 16.29 0.11 18.29
N ALA A 312 17.60 0.25 18.11
CA ALA A 312 18.39 1.37 18.64
C ALA A 312 18.05 2.74 18.01
N THR A 313 17.36 2.75 16.86
CA THR A 313 16.98 3.98 16.14
C THR A 313 15.48 4.17 16.04
N LEU A 314 14.69 3.16 16.40
CA LEU A 314 13.23 3.21 16.34
C LEU A 314 12.65 4.15 17.41
N PHE A 315 11.73 5.02 16.99
CA PHE A 315 10.91 5.79 17.91
C PHE A 315 10.14 4.84 18.85
N PRO A 316 9.96 5.17 20.15
CA PRO A 316 10.32 6.44 20.78
C PRO A 316 11.65 6.47 21.54
N GLN A 317 12.35 5.35 21.66
CA GLN A 317 13.55 5.25 22.51
C GLN A 317 14.85 5.39 21.73
N GLY A 318 14.82 5.21 20.41
CA GLY A 318 15.99 5.24 19.57
C GLY A 318 16.49 6.65 19.25
N ASP A 319 17.70 6.71 18.71
CA ASP A 319 18.39 7.94 18.36
C ASP A 319 17.54 8.88 17.49
N GLY A 320 17.55 10.17 17.85
CA GLY A 320 16.83 11.21 17.12
C GLY A 320 15.36 11.41 17.54
N SER A 321 14.89 10.69 18.56
CA SER A 321 13.51 10.82 19.08
C SER A 321 13.28 12.11 19.89
N SER A 322 14.32 12.64 20.56
CA SER A 322 14.22 13.77 21.49
C SER A 322 13.51 14.98 20.89
N ARG A 323 13.80 15.31 19.62
CA ARG A 323 13.19 16.46 18.93
C ARG A 323 11.66 16.36 18.94
N LEU A 324 11.12 15.21 18.55
CA LEU A 324 9.68 15.00 18.49
C LEU A 324 9.06 14.95 19.90
N LEU A 325 9.75 14.31 20.86
CA LEU A 325 9.29 14.19 22.26
C LEU A 325 9.22 15.53 23.00
N HIS A 326 9.94 16.55 22.51
CA HIS A 326 9.94 17.91 23.08
C HIS A 326 9.23 18.94 22.19
N SER A 327 8.65 18.51 21.06
CA SER A 327 7.90 19.40 20.18
C SER A 327 6.44 19.52 20.65
N GLY A 328 5.85 20.69 20.45
CA GLY A 328 4.41 20.88 20.65
C GLY A 328 3.58 20.07 19.63
N SER A 329 2.30 19.87 19.93
CA SER A 329 1.41 19.16 19.01
C SER A 329 1.07 19.96 17.75
N THR A 330 0.86 19.28 16.63
CA THR A 330 0.13 19.88 15.49
C THR A 330 -1.38 19.82 15.75
N LEU A 331 -2.15 20.77 15.23
CA LEU A 331 -3.61 20.81 15.38
C LEU A 331 -4.34 20.23 14.17
N SER A 332 -3.61 19.55 13.28
CA SER A 332 -4.21 18.95 12.10
C SER A 332 -5.01 17.70 12.49
N PRO A 333 -6.28 17.58 12.05
CA PRO A 333 -7.02 16.33 12.18
C PRO A 333 -6.57 15.28 11.15
N PHE A 334 -5.80 15.68 10.13
CA PHE A 334 -5.33 14.75 9.12
C PHE A 334 -4.24 13.83 9.69
N PRO A 335 -4.39 12.49 9.58
CA PRO A 335 -3.38 11.58 10.10
C PRO A 335 -2.14 11.56 9.20
N SER A 336 -0.98 11.52 9.82
CA SER A 336 0.31 11.31 9.15
C SER A 336 1.10 10.19 9.82
N LEU A 337 2.27 9.87 9.28
CA LEU A 337 3.23 8.97 9.91
C LEU A 337 4.43 9.72 10.46
N LEU A 338 4.99 9.19 11.53
CA LEU A 338 6.34 9.53 11.95
C LEU A 338 7.34 8.93 10.96
N HIS A 339 8.34 9.70 10.56
CA HIS A 339 9.42 9.25 9.69
C HIS A 339 10.75 9.78 10.22
N ARG A 340 11.82 9.03 9.97
CA ARG A 340 13.17 9.42 10.34
C ARG A 340 13.82 10.18 9.18
N SER A 341 14.04 11.47 9.38
CA SER A 341 14.66 12.33 8.37
C SER A 341 16.10 11.89 8.03
N ASN A 342 16.63 12.43 6.93
CA ASN A 342 18.01 12.19 6.48
C ASN A 342 19.09 12.65 7.47
N THR A 343 18.74 13.48 8.46
CA THR A 343 19.63 13.88 9.57
C THR A 343 19.54 12.93 10.77
N GLY A 344 18.76 11.86 10.66
CA GLY A 344 18.58 10.86 11.71
C GLY A 344 17.56 11.25 12.79
N THR A 345 16.84 12.37 12.62
CA THR A 345 15.82 12.85 13.58
C THR A 345 14.41 12.42 13.19
N TRP A 346 13.59 12.03 14.17
CA TRP A 346 12.19 11.69 13.95
C TRP A 346 11.34 12.95 13.79
N ILE A 347 10.53 12.98 12.73
CA ILE A 347 9.64 14.08 12.37
C ILE A 347 8.28 13.53 11.93
N ILE A 348 7.29 14.41 11.83
CA ILE A 348 5.99 14.09 11.23
C ILE A 348 6.13 14.24 9.71
N ALA A 349 5.79 13.19 8.97
CA ALA A 349 5.85 13.22 7.51
C ALA A 349 4.91 14.30 6.95
N ALA A 350 5.40 15.01 5.94
CA ALA A 350 4.57 15.97 5.21
C ALA A 350 3.54 15.23 4.36
N ALA A 351 2.30 15.72 4.35
CA ALA A 351 1.23 15.21 3.52
C ALA A 351 0.77 16.29 2.54
N SER A 352 0.70 15.95 1.25
CA SER A 352 0.07 16.79 0.24
C SER A 352 -1.38 16.38 0.08
N GLU A 353 -2.25 17.00 0.88
CA GLU A 353 -3.67 16.63 0.96
C GLU A 353 -4.45 17.07 -0.29
N SER A 354 -5.33 16.17 -0.76
CA SER A 354 -6.43 16.50 -1.66
C SER A 354 -7.75 16.28 -0.93
N LYS A 355 -8.69 17.22 -1.08
CA LYS A 355 -9.96 17.22 -0.35
C LYS A 355 -11.14 17.11 -1.30
N GLY A 356 -11.99 16.11 -1.09
CA GLY A 356 -13.28 15.97 -1.74
C GLY A 356 -14.42 16.28 -0.79
N THR A 357 -15.39 17.08 -1.24
CA THR A 357 -16.54 17.49 -0.41
C THR A 357 -17.61 16.40 -0.38
N LEU A 358 -18.29 16.30 0.76
CA LEU A 358 -19.52 15.55 0.94
C LEU A 358 -20.66 16.54 1.28
N PRO A 359 -21.93 16.13 1.17
CA PRO A 359 -23.05 16.93 1.67
C PRO A 359 -22.96 17.23 3.16
N HIS A 360 -23.75 18.20 3.62
CA HIS A 360 -23.92 18.55 5.05
C HIS A 360 -22.58 18.71 5.79
N ASN A 361 -21.69 19.52 5.22
CA ASN A 361 -20.36 19.87 5.75
C ASN A 361 -19.35 18.71 5.84
N GLY A 362 -19.70 17.50 5.40
CA GLY A 362 -18.78 16.37 5.37
C GLY A 362 -17.66 16.55 4.33
N TYR A 363 -16.57 15.82 4.48
CA TYR A 363 -15.50 15.76 3.49
C TYR A 363 -14.59 14.56 3.69
N VAL A 364 -13.83 14.23 2.65
CA VAL A 364 -12.70 13.29 2.71
C VAL A 364 -11.43 14.03 2.29
N SER A 365 -10.46 14.13 3.19
CA SER A 365 -9.08 14.47 2.82
C SER A 365 -8.30 13.18 2.58
N LYS A 366 -7.39 13.19 1.61
CA LYS A 366 -6.47 12.07 1.35
C LYS A 366 -5.08 12.54 0.94
N ALA A 367 -4.06 11.76 1.28
CA ALA A 367 -2.69 11.94 0.81
C ALA A 367 -1.99 10.58 0.69
N MET A 368 -1.02 10.48 -0.23
CA MET A 368 -0.04 9.39 -0.20
C MET A 368 1.04 9.75 0.81
N VAL A 369 1.27 8.87 1.79
CA VAL A 369 2.37 8.98 2.74
C VAL A 369 3.04 7.61 2.76
N GLY A 370 4.31 7.53 2.37
CA GLY A 370 4.95 6.23 2.11
C GLY A 370 4.20 5.44 1.03
N ASN A 371 3.92 4.16 1.31
CA ASN A 371 3.24 3.22 0.44
C ASN A 371 1.72 3.11 0.73
N GLN A 372 1.19 3.85 1.69
CA GLN A 372 -0.22 3.85 2.05
C GLN A 372 -0.92 5.16 1.67
N ILE A 373 -2.23 5.05 1.52
CA ILE A 373 -3.11 6.21 1.44
C ILE A 373 -3.58 6.52 2.86
N MET A 374 -3.32 7.75 3.29
CA MET A 374 -3.86 8.31 4.52
C MET A 374 -5.18 9.03 4.20
N PHE A 375 -6.19 8.84 5.04
CA PHE A 375 -7.47 9.52 4.90
C PHE A 375 -7.90 10.19 6.21
N HIS A 376 -8.55 11.35 6.08
CA HIS A 376 -9.44 11.90 7.11
C HIS A 376 -10.84 12.02 6.54
N LEU A 377 -11.81 11.29 7.13
CA LEU A 377 -13.22 11.40 6.81
C LEU A 377 -13.91 12.20 7.92
N ARG A 378 -14.34 13.42 7.60
CA ARG A 378 -15.34 14.13 8.40
C ARG A 378 -16.73 13.69 7.95
N LYS A 379 -17.51 13.13 8.86
CA LYS A 379 -18.88 12.69 8.58
C LYS A 379 -19.78 13.90 8.21
N PRO A 380 -20.75 13.72 7.30
CA PRO A 380 -21.86 14.65 7.16
C PRO A 380 -22.58 14.86 8.50
N ASP A 381 -23.06 16.07 8.77
CA ASP A 381 -23.66 16.42 10.07
C ASP A 381 -24.96 15.64 10.37
N ASP A 382 -25.63 15.14 9.33
CA ASP A 382 -26.83 14.30 9.41
C ASP A 382 -26.54 12.80 9.63
N VAL A 383 -25.26 12.40 9.65
CA VAL A 383 -24.83 11.03 9.96
C VAL A 383 -24.34 10.97 11.40
N SER A 384 -24.96 10.18 12.26
CA SER A 384 -24.50 10.00 13.65
C SER A 384 -23.21 9.17 13.74
N SER A 385 -22.37 9.42 14.75
CA SER A 385 -21.17 8.59 15.01
C SER A 385 -21.51 7.11 15.19
N LYS A 386 -22.65 6.81 15.82
CA LYS A 386 -23.13 5.42 15.99
C LYS A 386 -23.42 4.73 14.65
N GLN A 387 -24.01 5.43 13.69
CA GLN A 387 -24.26 4.87 12.35
C GLN A 387 -22.93 4.63 11.64
N LEU A 388 -22.07 5.65 11.57
CA LEU A 388 -20.80 5.58 10.85
C LEU A 388 -19.89 4.45 11.38
N TYR A 389 -19.77 4.31 12.70
CA TYR A 389 -18.83 3.35 13.29
C TYR A 389 -19.29 1.89 13.24
N ASN A 390 -20.60 1.66 13.10
CA ASN A 390 -21.19 0.32 13.08
C ASN A 390 -21.63 -0.15 11.69
N ASP A 391 -21.67 0.74 10.70
CA ASP A 391 -22.01 0.41 9.32
C ASP A 391 -20.77 0.56 8.41
N PRO A 392 -20.02 -0.53 8.16
CA PRO A 392 -18.82 -0.48 7.33
C PRO A 392 -19.13 -0.12 5.87
N LYS A 393 -20.33 -0.43 5.38
CA LYS A 393 -20.74 -0.05 4.02
C LYS A 393 -20.98 1.45 3.95
N LEU A 394 -21.65 2.05 4.93
CA LEU A 394 -21.83 3.50 5.00
C LEU A 394 -20.49 4.24 5.00
N PHE A 395 -19.52 3.78 5.79
CA PHE A 395 -18.15 4.32 5.75
C PHE A 395 -17.57 4.29 4.33
N MET A 396 -17.57 3.11 3.70
CA MET A 396 -16.96 2.93 2.38
C MET A 396 -17.67 3.74 1.29
N ASP A 397 -19.01 3.82 1.34
CA ASP A 397 -19.79 4.64 0.42
C ASP A 397 -19.48 6.14 0.56
N LEU A 398 -19.28 6.64 1.78
CA LEU A 398 -18.86 8.03 2.02
C LEU A 398 -17.43 8.26 1.55
N LEU A 399 -16.52 7.31 1.81
CA LEU A 399 -15.14 7.36 1.34
C LEU A 399 -15.10 7.46 -0.20
N LEU A 400 -15.79 6.57 -0.91
CA LEU A 400 -15.85 6.58 -2.38
C LEU A 400 -16.57 7.80 -2.96
N LYS A 401 -17.44 8.46 -2.18
CA LYS A 401 -18.06 9.74 -2.57
C LYS A 401 -17.04 10.86 -2.62
N GLY A 402 -16.25 11.02 -1.55
CA GLY A 402 -15.24 12.09 -1.41
C GLY A 402 -13.89 11.78 -2.05
N ALA A 403 -13.52 10.50 -2.16
CA ALA A 403 -12.30 10.02 -2.79
C ALA A 403 -12.63 8.90 -3.80
N PRO A 404 -13.07 9.27 -5.02
CA PRO A 404 -13.54 8.30 -6.00
C PRO A 404 -12.44 7.32 -6.42
N MET A 405 -12.82 6.04 -6.49
CA MET A 405 -12.05 4.98 -7.16
C MET A 405 -12.72 4.58 -8.47
N GLN A 406 -11.93 4.08 -9.41
CA GLN A 406 -12.41 3.71 -10.74
C GLN A 406 -11.90 2.32 -11.10
N ARG A 407 -12.79 1.53 -11.72
CA ARG A 407 -12.42 0.30 -12.39
C ARG A 407 -12.20 0.60 -13.86
N ARG A 408 -11.02 0.22 -14.36
CA ARG A 408 -10.72 0.30 -15.79
C ARG A 408 -11.34 -0.88 -16.52
N VAL A 409 -12.07 -0.61 -17.60
CA VAL A 409 -12.56 -1.62 -18.55
C VAL A 409 -12.23 -1.15 -19.95
N ALA A 410 -11.31 -1.85 -20.63
CA ALA A 410 -10.72 -1.41 -21.90
C ALA A 410 -10.13 0.02 -21.80
N SER A 411 -10.67 0.96 -22.59
CA SER A 411 -10.30 2.37 -22.57
C SER A 411 -11.10 3.21 -21.57
N GLU A 412 -12.17 2.67 -20.99
CA GLU A 412 -13.07 3.38 -20.08
C GLU A 412 -12.62 3.26 -18.63
N GLN A 413 -12.87 4.30 -17.85
CA GLN A 413 -12.77 4.30 -16.40
C GLN A 413 -14.16 4.48 -15.82
N VAL A 414 -14.64 3.50 -15.05
CA VAL A 414 -15.97 3.51 -14.47
C VAL A 414 -15.86 3.68 -12.97
N ARG A 415 -16.52 4.71 -12.42
CA ARG A 415 -16.49 4.95 -10.97
C ARG A 415 -17.14 3.82 -10.19
N ILE A 416 -16.46 3.40 -9.13
CA ILE A 416 -16.96 2.48 -8.12
C ILE A 416 -17.78 3.29 -7.11
N THR A 417 -19.02 2.88 -6.85
CA THR A 417 -19.95 3.57 -5.95
C THR A 417 -20.15 2.86 -4.61
N SER A 418 -19.79 1.57 -4.50
CA SER A 418 -19.75 0.81 -3.26
C SER A 418 -18.81 -0.40 -3.42
N LEU A 419 -18.10 -0.78 -2.36
CA LEU A 419 -17.41 -2.08 -2.25
C LEU A 419 -18.26 -3.14 -1.53
N GLY A 420 -19.48 -2.79 -1.11
CA GLY A 420 -20.32 -3.68 -0.31
C GLY A 420 -19.82 -3.84 1.13
N GLN A 421 -20.12 -4.99 1.72
CA GLN A 421 -19.65 -5.35 3.07
C GLN A 421 -18.22 -5.88 3.01
N PRO A 422 -17.37 -5.62 4.03
CA PRO A 422 -16.05 -6.20 4.09
C PRO A 422 -16.13 -7.73 4.31
N SER A 423 -15.12 -8.46 3.83
CA SER A 423 -14.95 -9.90 4.07
C SER A 423 -14.42 -10.20 5.48
N GLU A 424 -13.61 -9.30 6.02
CA GLU A 424 -13.08 -9.36 7.38
C GLU A 424 -13.38 -8.07 8.15
N GLN A 425 -13.73 -8.20 9.42
CA GLN A 425 -13.79 -7.08 10.36
C GLN A 425 -13.30 -7.53 11.74
N ARG A 426 -12.36 -6.78 12.32
CA ARG A 426 -11.86 -7.01 13.68
C ARG A 426 -11.48 -5.71 14.38
N MET A 427 -11.34 -5.78 15.70
CA MET A 427 -10.74 -4.71 16.50
C MET A 427 -9.25 -4.99 16.68
N PHE A 428 -8.44 -3.94 16.67
CA PHE A 428 -7.02 -3.98 17.00
C PHE A 428 -6.70 -2.85 17.97
N THR A 429 -5.88 -3.11 18.99
CA THR A 429 -5.42 -2.07 19.93
C THR A 429 -3.92 -1.98 19.83
N ASP A 430 -3.43 -0.78 19.53
CA ASP A 430 -2.00 -0.54 19.34
C ASP A 430 -1.25 -0.30 20.66
N ARG A 431 0.06 -0.04 20.57
CA ARG A 431 0.92 0.20 21.73
C ARG A 431 0.46 1.37 22.59
N TYR A 432 -0.16 2.37 21.99
CA TYR A 432 -0.65 3.58 22.66
C TYR A 432 -2.12 3.47 23.08
N GLN A 433 -2.68 2.25 23.06
CA GLN A 433 -4.04 1.95 23.48
C GLN A 433 -5.09 2.72 22.68
N ARG A 434 -4.83 2.94 21.38
CA ARG A 434 -5.85 3.41 20.44
C ARG A 434 -6.57 2.21 19.84
N HIS A 435 -7.89 2.32 19.70
CA HIS A 435 -8.73 1.23 19.22
C HIS A 435 -9.06 1.40 17.73
N TRP A 436 -8.41 0.58 16.91
CA TRP A 436 -8.56 0.53 15.48
C TRP A 436 -9.64 -0.48 15.07
N GLN A 437 -10.47 -0.10 14.10
CA GLN A 437 -11.32 -1.01 13.37
C GLN A 437 -10.59 -1.42 12.08
N VAL A 438 -10.23 -2.70 11.99
CA VAL A 438 -9.58 -3.26 10.80
C VAL A 438 -10.65 -3.90 9.93
N ARG A 439 -10.66 -3.55 8.64
CA ARG A 439 -11.65 -4.04 7.67
C ARG A 439 -10.96 -4.35 6.34
N VAL A 440 -11.37 -5.45 5.70
CA VAL A 440 -10.82 -5.91 4.41
C VAL A 440 -11.94 -6.02 3.39
N TRP A 441 -11.78 -5.42 2.20
CA TRP A 441 -12.74 -5.53 1.09
C TRP A 441 -12.10 -6.24 -0.10
N PRO A 442 -12.69 -7.36 -0.57
CA PRO A 442 -12.18 -8.07 -1.73
C PRO A 442 -12.59 -7.36 -3.02
N MET A 443 -11.64 -7.24 -3.94
CA MET A 443 -11.81 -6.73 -5.30
C MET A 443 -11.48 -7.86 -6.27
N ALA A 444 -12.41 -8.80 -6.40
CA ALA A 444 -12.17 -10.05 -7.13
C ALA A 444 -11.82 -9.83 -8.62
N TYR A 445 -12.27 -8.73 -9.23
CA TYR A 445 -12.04 -8.45 -10.64
C TYR A 445 -10.57 -8.24 -11.02
N ASP A 446 -9.71 -7.88 -10.06
CA ASP A 446 -8.26 -7.71 -10.23
C ASP A 446 -7.43 -8.53 -9.23
N ASN A 447 -8.08 -9.47 -8.52
CA ASN A 447 -7.48 -10.34 -7.51
C ASN A 447 -6.73 -9.58 -6.41
N SER A 448 -7.33 -8.48 -5.93
CA SER A 448 -6.77 -7.65 -4.88
C SER A 448 -7.72 -7.49 -3.70
N GLU A 449 -7.18 -7.02 -2.59
CA GLU A 449 -7.92 -6.67 -1.38
C GLU A 449 -7.53 -5.26 -0.95
N MET A 450 -8.52 -4.49 -0.49
CA MET A 450 -8.29 -3.24 0.21
C MET A 450 -8.29 -3.50 1.71
N ILE A 451 -7.19 -3.21 2.38
CA ILE A 451 -7.00 -3.37 3.82
C ILE A 451 -7.01 -1.98 4.44
N ALA A 452 -7.92 -1.75 5.38
CA ALA A 452 -8.04 -0.45 6.05
C ALA A 452 -7.93 -0.58 7.57
N PHE A 453 -7.07 0.23 8.16
CA PHE A 453 -6.99 0.48 9.59
C PHE A 453 -7.67 1.82 9.88
N LEU A 454 -8.83 1.76 10.54
CA LEU A 454 -9.69 2.92 10.78
C LEU A 454 -9.65 3.30 12.28
N LEU A 455 -9.19 4.51 12.59
CA LEU A 455 -9.22 5.07 13.95
C LEU A 455 -10.43 6.00 14.09
N PRO A 456 -11.43 5.66 14.92
CA PRO A 456 -12.53 6.56 15.25
C PRO A 456 -12.01 7.84 15.92
N VAL A 457 -12.38 9.00 15.37
CA VAL A 457 -12.07 10.34 15.88
C VAL A 457 -13.36 11.17 15.98
N PRO A 458 -13.41 12.25 16.77
CA PRO A 458 -14.68 12.92 17.10
C PRO A 458 -15.59 13.26 15.92
N ASP A 459 -15.01 13.73 14.80
CA ASP A 459 -15.74 14.13 13.60
C ASP A 459 -15.87 13.02 12.54
N GLY A 460 -15.30 11.83 12.76
CA GLY A 460 -15.39 10.68 11.84
C GLY A 460 -14.24 9.69 11.99
N TYR A 461 -13.41 9.54 10.95
CA TYR A 461 -12.29 8.59 10.94
C TYR A 461 -10.99 9.22 10.45
N ALA A 462 -9.90 8.90 11.14
CA ALA A 462 -8.55 8.90 10.58
C ALA A 462 -8.23 7.47 10.11
N ALA A 463 -7.63 7.29 8.93
CA ALA A 463 -7.41 5.95 8.38
C ALA A 463 -6.10 5.80 7.60
N MET A 464 -5.57 4.58 7.62
CA MET A 464 -4.50 4.10 6.75
C MET A 464 -5.02 2.97 5.88
N VAL A 465 -4.73 3.02 4.58
CA VAL A 465 -5.23 2.04 3.61
C VAL A 465 -4.12 1.59 2.67
N ARG A 466 -4.05 0.28 2.42
CA ARG A 466 -3.28 -0.32 1.33
C ARG A 466 -4.17 -1.22 0.47
N VAL A 467 -3.79 -1.35 -0.80
CA VAL A 467 -4.39 -2.30 -1.73
C VAL A 467 -3.31 -3.28 -2.12
N ALA A 468 -3.56 -4.57 -1.89
CA ALA A 468 -2.61 -5.64 -2.08
C ALA A 468 -3.21 -6.73 -2.98
N THR A 469 -2.38 -7.46 -3.72
CA THR A 469 -2.85 -8.76 -4.21
C THR A 469 -3.10 -9.67 -3.01
N THR A 470 -4.05 -10.58 -3.10
CA THR A 470 -4.41 -11.53 -2.02
C THR A 470 -3.20 -12.26 -1.43
N ARG A 471 -2.27 -12.71 -2.27
CA ARG A 471 -0.99 -13.33 -1.86
C ARG A 471 -0.13 -12.48 -0.91
N HIS A 472 -0.21 -11.15 -1.04
CA HIS A 472 0.55 -10.17 -0.25
C HIS A 472 -0.32 -9.51 0.83
N ALA A 473 -1.60 -9.88 0.96
CA ALA A 473 -2.50 -9.23 1.90
C ALA A 473 -2.07 -9.38 3.36
N HIS A 474 -1.51 -10.54 3.74
CA HIS A 474 -0.98 -10.78 5.08
C HIS A 474 0.19 -9.86 5.42
N GLU A 475 1.15 -9.73 4.50
CA GLU A 475 2.31 -8.84 4.60
C GLU A 475 1.86 -7.38 4.81
N GLU A 476 0.97 -6.89 3.94
CA GLU A 476 0.49 -5.52 3.96
C GLU A 476 -0.37 -5.22 5.20
N ALA A 477 -1.11 -6.21 5.71
CA ALA A 477 -1.85 -6.09 6.97
C ALA A 477 -0.90 -6.06 8.19
N GLY A 478 0.16 -6.87 8.19
CA GLY A 478 1.19 -6.87 9.22
C GLY A 478 1.94 -5.55 9.29
N ASP A 479 2.33 -5.01 8.14
CA ASP A 479 2.95 -3.69 8.02
C ASP A 479 2.04 -2.58 8.54
N LEU A 480 0.79 -2.50 8.06
CA LEU A 480 -0.16 -1.49 8.55
C LEU A 480 -0.38 -1.60 10.06
N GLN A 481 -0.40 -2.81 10.61
CA GLN A 481 -0.48 -3.03 12.04
C GLN A 481 0.73 -2.46 12.78
N ALA A 482 1.95 -2.73 12.32
CA ALA A 482 3.17 -2.17 12.91
C ALA A 482 3.22 -0.64 12.77
N LEU A 483 2.77 -0.10 11.64
CA LEU A 483 2.72 1.34 11.37
C LEU A 483 1.75 2.11 12.27
N THR A 484 0.77 1.43 12.89
CA THR A 484 -0.14 2.11 13.83
C THR A 484 0.66 2.81 14.93
N ASP A 485 1.73 2.20 15.46
CA ASP A 485 2.62 2.77 16.48
C ASP A 485 3.35 4.05 16.03
N TYR A 486 3.30 4.40 14.76
CA TYR A 486 3.94 5.57 14.17
C TYR A 486 2.92 6.59 13.63
N VAL A 487 1.62 6.40 13.87
CA VAL A 487 0.60 7.35 13.41
C VAL A 487 0.59 8.60 14.29
N TYR A 488 0.66 9.78 13.67
CA TYR A 488 0.46 11.07 14.32
C TYR A 488 -0.88 11.67 13.90
N VAL A 489 -1.76 11.96 14.86
CA VAL A 489 -3.10 12.50 14.59
C VAL A 489 -3.61 13.26 15.81
N SER A 490 -4.22 14.43 15.60
CA SER A 490 -4.91 15.20 16.64
C SER A 490 -6.42 15.06 16.53
N TYR A 491 -7.12 15.19 17.65
CA TYR A 491 -8.57 14.98 17.68
C TYR A 491 -9.28 16.32 17.56
N SER A 492 -10.20 16.43 16.60
CA SER A 492 -10.93 17.66 16.31
C SER A 492 -12.39 17.35 16.02
N GLY A 493 -13.28 18.24 16.45
CA GLY A 493 -14.71 18.14 16.15
C GLY A 493 -15.49 19.28 16.78
N THR A 494 -16.74 19.46 16.33
CA THR A 494 -17.68 20.35 17.01
C THR A 494 -18.11 19.76 18.36
N LEU A 495 -18.64 20.57 19.28
CA LEU A 495 -19.12 20.07 20.57
C LEU A 495 -20.27 19.06 20.39
N ALA A 496 -21.11 19.21 19.35
CA ALA A 496 -22.09 18.19 19.00
C ALA A 496 -21.44 16.84 18.63
N GLN A 497 -20.35 16.87 17.84
CA GLN A 497 -19.61 15.68 17.45
C GLN A 497 -18.88 15.03 18.64
N TRP A 498 -18.24 15.84 19.50
CA TRP A 498 -17.62 15.37 20.74
C TRP A 498 -18.62 14.70 21.67
N LYS A 499 -19.84 15.25 21.81
CA LYS A 499 -20.91 14.64 22.61
C LYS A 499 -21.25 13.23 22.13
N GLU A 500 -21.37 13.04 20.81
CA GLU A 500 -21.64 11.72 20.22
C GLU A 500 -20.46 10.76 20.40
N TYR A 501 -19.24 11.23 20.21
CA TYR A 501 -18.02 10.44 20.31
C TYR A 501 -17.76 9.96 21.75
N LEU A 502 -17.83 10.87 22.73
CA LEU A 502 -17.62 10.55 24.15
C LEU A 502 -18.69 9.61 24.72
N ALA A 503 -19.89 9.58 24.11
CA ALA A 503 -20.93 8.61 24.47
C ALA A 503 -20.58 7.16 24.06
N ASN A 504 -19.56 6.95 23.20
CA ASN A 504 -19.13 5.64 22.73
C ASN A 504 -17.84 5.18 23.43
N THR A 505 -17.96 4.80 24.70
CA THR A 505 -16.82 4.44 25.57
C THR A 505 -15.97 3.27 25.06
N ALA A 506 -16.52 2.41 24.19
CA ALA A 506 -15.79 1.25 23.64
C ALA A 506 -14.76 1.63 22.56
N LEU A 507 -14.85 2.83 21.98
CA LEU A 507 -13.94 3.30 20.93
C LEU A 507 -13.00 4.42 21.42
N LEU A 508 -13.12 4.86 22.67
CA LEU A 508 -12.27 5.90 23.23
C LEU A 508 -10.87 5.32 23.51
N PRO A 509 -9.79 5.96 23.04
CA PRO A 509 -8.44 5.54 23.41
C PRO A 509 -8.18 5.78 24.91
N ALA A 510 -7.21 5.07 25.48
CA ALA A 510 -6.88 5.22 26.90
C ALA A 510 -6.51 6.65 27.30
N ALA A 511 -5.95 7.44 26.38
CA ALA A 511 -5.62 8.85 26.60
C ALA A 511 -6.83 9.75 26.92
N LEU A 512 -8.06 9.31 26.63
CA LEU A 512 -9.28 10.03 27.00
C LEU A 512 -9.97 9.46 28.24
N SER A 513 -9.45 8.37 28.82
CA SER A 513 -10.11 7.67 29.92
C SER A 513 -10.15 8.46 31.24
N ASP A 514 -9.20 9.36 31.45
CA ASP A 514 -9.09 10.25 32.60
C ASP A 514 -9.45 11.71 32.26
N ILE A 515 -10.01 11.95 31.07
CA ILE A 515 -10.39 13.29 30.61
C ILE A 515 -11.91 13.45 30.69
N ALA A 516 -12.36 14.36 31.55
CA ALA A 516 -13.74 14.79 31.64
C ALA A 516 -13.96 16.07 30.82
N ILE A 517 -14.84 15.97 29.83
CA ILE A 517 -15.26 17.10 28.98
C ILE A 517 -16.77 17.27 29.17
N HIS A 518 -17.16 18.38 29.80
CA HIS A 518 -18.56 18.69 30.07
C HIS A 518 -18.90 20.07 29.53
N PHE A 519 -20.08 20.20 28.94
CA PHE A 519 -20.57 21.49 28.46
C PHE A 519 -22.09 21.50 28.45
N ASP A 520 -22.64 22.66 28.81
CA ASP A 520 -24.03 23.01 28.60
C ASP A 520 -24.11 24.22 27.67
N TYR A 521 -24.87 24.09 26.59
CA TYR A 521 -24.91 25.08 25.53
C TYR A 521 -25.46 26.41 26.05
N GLY A 522 -24.70 27.48 25.84
CA GLY A 522 -25.03 28.81 26.35
C GLY A 522 -24.85 29.00 27.86
N SER A 523 -24.27 28.03 28.58
CA SER A 523 -24.07 28.12 30.04
C SER A 523 -22.60 28.00 30.44
N ASP A 524 -21.97 26.83 30.27
CA ASP A 524 -20.59 26.60 30.69
C ASP A 524 -19.89 25.46 29.93
N PHE A 525 -18.56 25.50 29.97
CA PHE A 525 -17.68 24.47 29.44
C PHE A 525 -16.63 24.15 30.51
N HIS A 526 -16.37 22.87 30.70
CA HIS A 526 -15.40 22.34 31.67
C HIS A 526 -14.55 21.28 30.99
N TYR A 527 -13.24 21.39 31.17
CA TYR A 527 -12.27 20.37 30.81
C TYR A 527 -11.46 20.02 32.04
N GLN A 528 -11.28 18.73 32.30
CA GLN A 528 -10.47 18.23 33.40
C GLN A 528 -9.73 16.97 32.98
N SER A 529 -8.41 17.00 33.06
CA SER A 529 -7.55 15.82 33.01
C SER A 529 -6.67 15.75 34.27
N ARG A 530 -5.85 14.71 34.38
CA ARG A 530 -4.82 14.64 35.44
C ARG A 530 -3.77 15.77 35.38
N ARG A 531 -3.65 16.48 34.26
CA ARG A 531 -2.61 17.52 34.04
C ARG A 531 -3.14 18.94 34.06
N LEU A 532 -4.35 19.13 33.56
CA LEU A 532 -4.92 20.44 33.27
C LEU A 532 -6.42 20.43 33.56
N SER A 533 -6.91 21.43 34.28
CA SER A 533 -8.34 21.69 34.37
C SER A 533 -8.65 23.16 34.16
N PHE A 534 -9.70 23.46 33.40
CA PHE A 534 -10.20 24.80 33.21
C PHE A 534 -11.70 24.79 32.96
N ALA A 535 -12.34 25.93 33.21
CA ALA A 535 -13.74 26.13 32.90
C ALA A 535 -13.99 27.57 32.45
N TYR A 536 -14.97 27.76 31.59
CA TYR A 536 -15.38 29.09 31.16
C TYR A 536 -16.88 29.15 30.86
N THR A 537 -17.39 30.38 30.79
CA THR A 537 -18.79 30.71 30.54
C THR A 537 -18.91 31.63 29.30
N PRO A 538 -20.11 31.92 28.77
CA PRO A 538 -20.31 32.78 27.60
C PRO A 538 -19.70 34.18 27.68
N GLN A 539 -19.36 34.66 28.89
CA GLN A 539 -18.61 35.89 29.10
C GLN A 539 -17.23 35.83 28.42
N LEU A 540 -16.58 34.66 28.38
CA LEU A 540 -15.29 34.46 27.70
C LEU A 540 -15.47 34.23 26.20
N GLN A 541 -16.25 33.24 25.81
CA GLN A 541 -16.59 32.96 24.41
C GLN A 541 -17.88 32.14 24.33
N LYS A 542 -18.53 32.16 23.16
CA LYS A 542 -19.74 31.36 22.88
C LYS A 542 -19.49 29.86 23.12
N ILE A 543 -20.53 29.15 23.57
CA ILE A 543 -20.58 27.69 23.73
C ILE A 543 -21.86 27.20 23.07
N ASP A 544 -21.75 26.53 21.94
CA ASP A 544 -22.88 26.01 21.16
C ASP A 544 -22.53 24.70 20.46
N GLN A 545 -23.45 24.19 19.64
CA GLN A 545 -23.27 22.93 18.92
C GLN A 545 -22.13 22.97 17.90
N ASP A 546 -21.85 24.15 17.33
CA ASP A 546 -20.87 24.37 16.26
C ASP A 546 -19.50 24.83 16.77
N SER A 547 -19.40 25.17 18.06
CA SER A 547 -18.15 25.43 18.76
C SER A 547 -17.21 24.23 18.58
N GLN A 548 -15.94 24.48 18.30
CA GLN A 548 -14.98 23.43 17.99
C GLN A 548 -14.07 23.17 19.19
N LEU A 549 -13.87 21.90 19.53
CA LEU A 549 -12.80 21.48 20.42
C LEU A 549 -11.74 20.71 19.62
N VAL A 550 -10.49 21.09 19.80
CA VAL A 550 -9.31 20.41 19.25
C VAL A 550 -8.41 19.98 20.41
N LEU A 551 -8.15 18.68 20.51
CA LEU A 551 -7.12 18.12 21.36
C LEU A 551 -5.90 17.82 20.48
N GLY A 552 -4.88 18.66 20.61
CA GLY A 552 -3.57 18.43 20.01
C GLY A 552 -2.87 17.31 20.75
N MET A 553 -2.79 16.16 20.09
CA MET A 553 -2.15 14.96 20.63
C MET A 553 -0.67 14.97 20.25
N SER A 554 0.19 14.56 21.17
CA SER A 554 1.62 14.38 20.89
C SER A 554 2.19 13.19 21.66
N TYR A 555 3.46 12.91 21.38
CA TYR A 555 4.24 11.92 22.10
C TYR A 555 5.20 12.64 23.03
N PHE A 556 5.20 12.28 24.31
CA PHE A 556 6.13 12.84 25.29
C PHE A 556 6.39 11.86 26.43
N GLU A 557 7.46 12.10 27.19
CA GLU A 557 7.78 11.29 28.34
C GLU A 557 6.91 11.65 29.56
N ASP A 558 6.41 10.61 30.23
CA ASP A 558 5.60 10.65 31.44
C ASP A 558 6.09 9.55 32.38
N HIS A 559 6.76 9.93 33.47
CA HIS A 559 7.34 9.02 34.45
C HIS A 559 8.21 7.91 33.82
N GLY A 560 9.13 8.27 32.90
CA GLY A 560 10.05 7.35 32.25
C GLY A 560 9.43 6.48 31.15
N LYS A 561 8.19 6.76 30.74
CA LYS A 561 7.52 6.09 29.62
C LYS A 561 7.04 7.12 28.61
N VAL A 562 7.19 6.82 27.32
CA VAL A 562 6.59 7.66 26.28
C VAL A 562 5.12 7.30 26.13
N VAL A 563 4.27 8.32 26.23
CA VAL A 563 2.81 8.22 26.09
C VAL A 563 2.36 8.99 24.86
N TRP A 564 1.17 8.64 24.35
CA TRP A 564 0.43 9.46 23.39
C TRP A 564 -0.73 10.12 24.15
N ASP A 565 -0.67 11.43 24.33
CA ASP A 565 -1.56 12.14 25.26
C ASP A 565 -1.73 13.61 24.82
N VAL A 566 -2.66 14.33 25.45
CA VAL A 566 -3.01 15.71 25.11
C VAL A 566 -1.90 16.66 25.55
N SER A 567 -1.28 17.34 24.58
CA SER A 567 -0.34 18.45 24.85
C SER A 567 -0.90 19.82 24.49
N ASN A 568 -2.02 19.87 23.78
CA ASN A 568 -2.70 21.12 23.49
C ASN A 568 -4.21 20.97 23.54
N VAL A 569 -4.88 21.94 24.16
CA VAL A 569 -6.35 22.04 24.14
C VAL A 569 -6.69 23.37 23.51
N VAL A 570 -7.46 23.37 22.43
CA VAL A 570 -7.98 24.58 21.78
C VAL A 570 -9.48 24.49 21.68
N VAL A 571 -10.17 25.49 22.20
CA VAL A 571 -11.62 25.64 22.06
C VAL A 571 -11.90 26.89 21.25
N LYS A 572 -12.65 26.75 20.17
CA LYS A 572 -13.05 27.85 19.28
C LYS A 572 -14.56 28.05 19.34
N SER A 573 -15.02 29.28 19.22
CA SER A 573 -16.46 29.59 19.14
C SER A 573 -17.15 29.10 17.86
N ASN A 574 -16.39 28.80 16.80
CA ASN A 574 -16.83 28.10 15.57
C ASN A 574 -15.60 27.63 14.73
N ILE A 575 -15.84 27.07 13.53
CA ILE A 575 -14.79 26.52 12.65
C ILE A 575 -14.08 27.57 11.76
N GLU A 576 -14.78 28.61 11.29
CA GLU A 576 -14.30 29.47 10.19
C GLU A 576 -13.59 30.75 10.64
N ASN A 577 -14.15 31.50 11.59
CA ASN A 577 -13.65 32.80 12.07
C ASN A 577 -14.09 32.97 13.53
N ALA A 578 -13.25 32.53 14.45
CA ALA A 578 -13.64 32.26 15.81
C ALA A 578 -12.73 32.94 16.84
N GLU A 579 -13.38 33.42 17.90
CA GLU A 579 -12.74 33.51 19.21
C GLU A 579 -12.18 32.14 19.56
N LYS A 580 -10.94 32.08 20.02
CA LYS A 580 -10.29 30.84 20.43
C LYS A 580 -9.53 31.02 21.71
N ILE A 581 -9.62 30.03 22.55
CA ILE A 581 -8.77 29.87 23.73
C ILE A 581 -7.89 28.66 23.52
N GLY A 582 -6.68 28.69 24.04
CA GLY A 582 -5.82 27.52 24.00
C GLY A 582 -4.89 27.40 25.18
N PHE A 583 -4.55 26.15 25.48
CA PHE A 583 -3.64 25.76 26.55
C PHE A 583 -2.56 24.85 25.97
N ASN A 584 -1.30 25.29 26.01
CA ASN A 584 -0.17 24.54 25.46
C ASN A 584 0.69 23.99 26.59
N ARG A 585 1.01 22.69 26.53
CA ARG A 585 2.02 22.05 27.36
C ARG A 585 3.39 22.23 26.70
N HIS A 586 4.36 22.68 27.47
CA HIS A 586 5.76 22.84 27.06
C HIS A 586 6.65 22.06 27.99
N ILE A 587 7.67 21.41 27.46
CA ILE A 587 8.62 20.61 28.23
C ILE A 587 10.01 21.23 28.11
N ALA A 588 10.76 21.19 29.22
CA ALA A 588 12.14 21.64 29.25
C ALA A 588 12.98 20.81 28.27
N PRO A 589 13.82 21.44 27.44
CA PRO A 589 14.60 20.71 26.45
C PRO A 589 15.67 19.84 27.10
N SER A 590 15.90 18.67 26.53
CA SER A 590 17.05 17.82 26.85
C SER A 590 18.35 18.41 26.29
N ASP A 591 19.49 17.96 26.86
CA ASP A 591 20.82 18.50 26.54
C ASP A 591 21.23 18.32 25.07
N ASP A 592 20.70 17.30 24.39
CA ASP A 592 20.98 16.96 23.00
C ASP A 592 20.22 17.83 21.98
N LEU A 593 19.25 18.64 22.41
CA LEU A 593 18.50 19.52 21.52
C LEU A 593 19.29 20.77 21.12
N ASP A 594 18.90 21.39 20.01
CA ASP A 594 19.53 22.60 19.49
C ASP A 594 19.13 23.87 20.29
N ASP A 595 19.83 24.99 20.06
CA ASP A 595 19.58 26.24 20.77
C ASP A 595 18.18 26.82 20.53
N SER A 596 17.47 26.40 19.47
CA SER A 596 16.11 26.90 19.22
C SER A 596 15.15 26.45 20.32
N PHE A 597 15.26 25.20 20.78
CA PHE A 597 14.46 24.68 21.89
C PHE A 597 14.83 25.36 23.22
N ARG A 598 16.14 25.53 23.51
CA ARG A 598 16.61 26.24 24.70
C ARG A 598 16.15 27.69 24.75
N ASN A 599 16.24 28.39 23.61
CA ASN A 599 15.81 29.77 23.50
C ASN A 599 14.29 29.89 23.65
N TYR A 600 13.51 28.99 23.05
CA TYR A 600 12.06 28.96 23.19
C TYR A 600 11.63 28.70 24.64
N TRP A 601 12.20 27.67 25.27
CA TRP A 601 11.97 27.39 26.69
C TRP A 601 12.35 28.56 27.60
N GLY A 602 13.50 29.20 27.34
CA GLY A 602 13.94 30.37 28.07
C GLY A 602 12.96 31.55 27.98
N LYS A 603 12.31 31.75 26.82
CA LYS A 603 11.27 32.77 26.67
C LYS A 603 10.07 32.49 27.56
N ILE A 604 9.60 31.24 27.60
CA ILE A 604 8.47 30.84 28.45
C ILE A 604 8.83 31.02 29.94
N LEU A 605 10.03 30.59 30.36
CA LEU A 605 10.51 30.78 31.74
C LEU A 605 10.52 32.24 32.18
N ARG A 606 10.95 33.15 31.30
CA ARG A 606 11.02 34.59 31.58
C ARG A 606 9.69 35.31 31.37
N ARG A 607 8.66 34.62 30.84
CA ARG A 607 7.40 35.21 30.40
C ARG A 607 7.63 36.32 29.37
N ASP A 608 8.55 36.08 28.43
CA ASP A 608 8.78 36.96 27.29
C ASP A 608 7.57 36.90 26.34
N HIS A 609 7.41 37.93 25.50
CA HIS A 609 6.41 37.94 24.43
C HIS A 609 6.45 36.66 23.56
N PRO A 610 5.32 35.99 23.27
CA PRO A 610 3.92 36.44 23.39
C PRO A 610 3.21 36.14 24.73
N ASP A 611 3.90 35.59 25.73
CA ASP A 611 3.30 35.14 27.00
C ASP A 611 3.47 36.16 28.15
N ASP A 612 3.70 37.43 27.81
CA ASP A 612 3.92 38.56 28.71
C ASP A 612 2.62 39.29 29.12
N GLY A 613 1.47 38.84 28.63
CA GLY A 613 0.18 39.50 28.83
C GLY A 613 -0.02 40.76 27.98
N VAL A 614 0.81 40.97 26.95
CA VAL A 614 0.67 42.10 26.02
C VAL A 614 0.03 41.62 24.71
N PRO A 615 -1.07 42.26 24.25
CA PRO A 615 -1.71 41.86 22.99
C PRO A 615 -0.84 42.07 21.76
N TYR A 616 -0.96 41.17 20.78
CA TYR A 616 -0.28 41.26 19.49
C TYR A 616 -1.18 40.78 18.36
N SER A 617 -0.87 41.20 17.14
CA SER A 617 -1.63 40.82 15.94
C SER A 617 -0.82 39.86 15.06
N GLU A 618 -1.47 38.79 14.60
CA GLU A 618 -0.90 37.82 13.67
C GLU A 618 -2.02 37.22 12.80
N ASN A 619 -1.84 37.22 11.47
CA ASN A 619 -2.79 36.64 10.50
C ASN A 619 -4.25 37.10 10.72
N ASP A 620 -4.47 38.42 10.77
CA ASP A 620 -5.77 39.08 11.02
C ASP A 620 -6.42 38.79 12.38
N MET A 621 -5.76 38.06 13.27
CA MET A 621 -6.18 37.82 14.65
C MET A 621 -5.43 38.73 15.62
N THR A 622 -6.09 39.12 16.71
CA THR A 622 -5.42 39.67 17.90
C THR A 622 -5.34 38.59 18.97
N TYR A 623 -4.15 38.37 19.52
CA TYR A 623 -3.86 37.39 20.58
C TYR A 623 -3.38 38.08 21.85
N ILE A 624 -3.53 37.40 22.98
CA ILE A 624 -2.90 37.73 24.26
C ILE A 624 -2.63 36.41 24.99
N GLY A 625 -1.41 36.25 25.52
CA GLY A 625 -0.97 35.01 26.16
C GLY A 625 -0.37 35.23 27.54
N THR A 626 -0.36 34.19 28.36
CA THR A 626 0.38 34.16 29.62
C THR A 626 0.81 32.75 30.00
N VAL A 627 1.77 32.64 30.92
CA VAL A 627 2.18 31.36 31.50
C VAL A 627 1.22 31.00 32.64
N GLY A 628 0.50 29.89 32.49
CA GLY A 628 -0.61 29.45 33.34
C GLY A 628 -0.23 28.82 34.69
N SER A 629 1.05 28.81 35.06
CA SER A 629 1.48 28.33 36.38
C SER A 629 1.41 29.45 37.43
N THR A 630 0.65 29.19 38.50
CA THR A 630 0.61 30.03 39.70
C THR A 630 1.95 29.92 40.42
N GLN A 631 2.82 30.90 40.17
CA GLN A 631 4.06 31.16 40.92
C GLN A 631 4.96 29.94 41.15
N VAL A 632 5.72 29.58 40.12
CA VAL A 632 6.98 28.85 40.32
C VAL A 632 7.87 29.74 41.21
N ALA A 633 8.36 29.22 42.36
CA ALA A 633 9.33 29.93 43.19
C ALA A 633 10.52 30.39 42.32
N ALA A 634 11.13 31.54 42.62
CA ALA A 634 12.18 32.15 41.78
C ALA A 634 13.39 31.23 41.52
N ASP A 635 13.53 30.18 42.33
CA ASP A 635 14.60 29.19 42.40
C ASP A 635 14.18 27.78 41.93
N ALA A 636 12.91 27.57 41.55
CA ALA A 636 12.46 26.29 41.01
C ALA A 636 12.80 26.17 39.51
N LYS A 637 13.26 24.98 39.11
CA LYS A 637 13.55 24.60 37.72
C LYS A 637 12.45 23.66 37.22
N PRO A 638 11.30 24.18 36.74
CA PRO A 638 10.20 23.33 36.31
C PRO A 638 10.63 22.49 35.10
N GLY A 639 10.22 21.22 35.07
CA GLY A 639 10.39 20.37 33.89
C GLY A 639 9.32 20.59 32.83
N VAL A 640 8.17 21.13 33.22
CA VAL A 640 7.01 21.37 32.36
C VAL A 640 6.39 22.72 32.70
N LEU A 641 5.92 23.45 31.69
CA LEU A 641 5.18 24.69 31.82
C LEU A 641 3.96 24.68 30.91
N TYR A 642 2.92 25.41 31.33
CA TYR A 642 1.73 25.62 30.53
C TYR A 642 1.60 27.09 30.13
N THR A 643 1.23 27.35 28.88
CA THR A 643 0.78 28.67 28.44
C THR A 643 -0.70 28.65 28.13
N ALA A 644 -1.39 29.75 28.42
CA ALA A 644 -2.79 29.97 28.11
C ALA A 644 -2.91 31.22 27.24
N TYR A 645 -3.72 31.16 26.19
CA TYR A 645 -3.93 32.30 25.30
C TYR A 645 -5.41 32.47 24.93
N TYR A 646 -5.78 33.72 24.65
CA TYR A 646 -7.04 34.09 24.01
C TYR A 646 -6.72 34.79 22.67
N GLY A 647 -7.45 34.43 21.63
CA GLY A 647 -7.36 35.02 20.30
C GLY A 647 -8.72 35.33 19.71
N VAL A 648 -8.83 36.39 18.92
CA VAL A 648 -10.09 36.82 18.29
C VAL A 648 -9.83 37.57 16.98
N ASP A 649 -10.76 37.45 16.02
CA ASP A 649 -10.67 38.08 14.71
C ASP A 649 -10.66 39.61 14.78
N GLY A 650 -9.75 40.18 14.01
CA GLY A 650 -9.53 41.59 13.85
C GLY A 650 -8.88 42.26 15.06
N PRO A 651 -8.59 43.57 14.94
CA PRO A 651 -8.02 44.36 16.03
C PRO A 651 -8.98 44.41 17.23
N ARG A 652 -8.43 44.39 18.45
CA ARG A 652 -9.19 44.63 19.69
C ARG A 652 -8.44 45.58 20.63
N PRO A 653 -9.16 46.38 21.44
CA PRO A 653 -8.53 47.20 22.47
C PRO A 653 -7.79 46.33 23.50
N GLU A 654 -6.66 46.84 23.98
CA GLU A 654 -5.81 46.13 24.96
C GLU A 654 -6.56 45.73 26.22
N GLU A 655 -7.36 46.65 26.78
CA GLU A 655 -8.19 46.39 27.97
C GLU A 655 -9.20 45.25 27.75
N THR A 656 -9.79 45.16 26.55
CA THR A 656 -10.71 44.06 26.20
C THR A 656 -9.97 42.72 26.18
N MET A 657 -8.76 42.69 25.59
CA MET A 657 -7.94 41.49 25.53
C MET A 657 -7.49 41.05 26.92
N LYS A 658 -7.03 41.97 27.77
CA LYS A 658 -6.68 41.68 29.17
C LYS A 658 -7.86 41.16 29.98
N GLY A 659 -9.05 41.75 29.80
CA GLY A 659 -10.28 41.26 30.44
C GLY A 659 -10.61 39.81 30.07
N LYS A 660 -10.47 39.44 28.78
CA LYS A 660 -10.67 38.07 28.30
C LYS A 660 -9.60 37.11 28.83
N LEU A 661 -8.33 37.52 28.86
CA LEU A 661 -7.25 36.70 29.43
C LEU A 661 -7.49 36.43 30.93
N ASN A 662 -7.92 37.44 31.70
CA ASN A 662 -8.23 37.28 33.12
C ASN A 662 -9.34 36.24 33.33
N LEU A 663 -10.42 36.29 32.54
CA LEU A 663 -11.49 35.29 32.57
C LEU A 663 -10.99 33.89 32.20
N LEU A 664 -10.06 33.77 31.25
CA LEU A 664 -9.48 32.49 30.84
C LEU A 664 -8.68 31.82 31.96
N VAL A 665 -7.88 32.59 32.69
CA VAL A 665 -6.97 32.06 33.73
C VAL A 665 -7.62 31.96 35.11
N GLU A 666 -8.75 32.63 35.35
CA GLU A 666 -9.46 32.65 36.64
C GLU A 666 -9.76 31.24 37.18
N LYS A 667 -10.13 30.31 36.28
CA LYS A 667 -10.47 28.92 36.61
C LYS A 667 -9.46 27.90 36.08
N LEU A 668 -8.27 28.35 35.68
CA LEU A 668 -7.21 27.47 35.22
C LEU A 668 -6.47 26.85 36.41
N GLN A 669 -6.31 25.53 36.40
CA GLN A 669 -5.43 24.81 37.32
C GLN A 669 -4.52 23.86 36.52
N VAL A 670 -3.23 23.91 36.84
CA VAL A 670 -2.21 23.02 36.30
C VAL A 670 -1.85 22.04 37.41
N ASN A 671 -2.13 20.76 37.17
CA ASN A 671 -1.97 19.67 38.13
C ASN A 671 -0.81 18.72 37.77
N GLU A 672 -0.05 19.04 36.72
CA GLU A 672 1.12 18.26 36.32
C GLU A 672 2.29 18.50 37.29
N HIS A 673 2.88 17.40 37.77
CA HIS A 673 3.94 17.38 38.79
C HIS A 673 5.27 16.89 38.22
#